data_AF-A0DED4-F1
#
_entry.id   AF-A0DED4-F1
#
_cell.length_a   1.000
_cell.length_b   1.000
_cell.length_c   1.000
_cell.angle_alpha   90.00
_cell.angle_beta   90.00
_cell.angle_gamma   90.00
#
_symmetry.space_group_name_H-M   'P 1'
#
loop_
_entity.id
_entity.type
_entity.pdbx_description
1 polymer ?
#
loop_
_entity_poly.entity_id
_entity_poly.type
_entity_poly.pdbx_seq_one_letter_code
_entity_poly.pdbx_strand_id
1 'polypeptide(L)'
;MGCGLKKEKKESNNEVASLKPLIKFKITFSNVKIKNIPLQKTKVHFSIANQECFQTQISFNNPNPHWRQTFRSFHESDQETLKSEFFKIVFYSYLFRVSSALKKINVLLMLFKICGKLQTVPFIMICFSNPPKANSSRITFDLRMVQMTNAKIQSKQVMCELKDQLMEQAYNFQLKVRSHQVDYYSDFSPNYLNHYFYRQSTIKQYGYIDSKEKLRSESDEFQLVRDIFDSSIEENLQTDLKSCYLKKNGLKNDQDLLLKKSKSNNQLNSKIHLSTSQSQTNKSRRPYSTMGLITKKDLLWEFKVQENNPIISFDIYVDEFSSSSFEFILWGSSKPNEKSDNESVRKIGNSIISLNKFFSQNVNVLAELDRISLQEVIFTDKLWIHGQCVGRVKAEFIITKDTFIRQMLGGFRTEEGIQRSSQLYIKKDKYSGPQSPNIYQIIQINNEIDELAGKLNQKSLQHRERVKINKAINQIIEKLSTLIKNQELYENLEEMIAAQLVFVDVTKNLLESADLIDEDLRDQYYDVLITLLNRDEFFISYLGFDKDLKEAYNLRNDQNYVSKNKNLIQQLNQKIRIGLHYQNFLHQTFEKVTQKLNQQGQNDKEELFVNTFLVIAFFRIPQFQNLVINILKEDQRLLNEEFEKDFGIYCIDNTFSTEWDKNFYDYLQGDPRHQEHKKQFQGILNSIDWKNIILTSRVFLKWFQLMLNHYKKAKHPYDMCLTWSGFSWLFNFNQVFAVGDQIFK
;
A
#
# COMPACT_ATOMS: atom_id res chain seq x y z
N MET A 1 43.47 66.98 -4.32
CA MET A 1 42.10 66.45 -4.38
C MET A 1 42.15 65.10 -5.07
N GLY A 2 41.79 64.02 -4.37
CA GLY A 2 41.81 62.66 -4.90
C GLY A 2 41.05 61.74 -3.96
N CYS A 3 39.74 61.62 -4.18
CA CYS A 3 38.86 60.72 -3.44
C CYS A 3 39.01 59.28 -3.97
N GLY A 4 39.56 58.40 -3.13
CA GLY A 4 39.56 56.94 -3.36
C GLY A 4 38.23 56.32 -2.93
N LEU A 5 37.49 55.77 -3.89
CA LEU A 5 36.30 54.95 -3.67
C LEU A 5 36.72 53.58 -3.11
N LYS A 6 36.27 53.26 -1.89
CA LYS A 6 36.31 51.90 -1.32
C LYS A 6 35.17 51.08 -1.93
N LYS A 7 35.50 49.92 -2.50
CA LYS A 7 34.54 48.91 -2.94
C LYS A 7 33.91 48.24 -1.71
N GLU A 8 32.60 48.38 -1.55
CA GLU A 8 31.81 47.58 -0.62
C GLU A 8 31.65 46.15 -1.17
N LYS A 9 31.95 45.17 -0.31
CA LYS A 9 31.69 43.75 -0.56
C LYS A 9 30.17 43.54 -0.54
N LYS A 10 29.61 43.07 -1.66
CA LYS A 10 28.27 42.46 -1.69
C LYS A 10 28.28 41.22 -0.78
N GLU A 11 27.60 41.31 0.34
CA GLU A 11 27.21 40.14 1.13
C GLU A 11 26.24 39.30 0.29
N SER A 12 26.61 38.04 0.09
CA SER A 12 25.80 37.04 -0.59
C SER A 12 24.51 36.78 0.22
N ASN A 13 23.36 36.95 -0.42
CA ASN A 13 22.05 36.59 0.13
C ASN A 13 22.09 35.17 0.70
N ASN A 14 21.74 35.10 1.98
CA ASN A 14 21.64 33.88 2.79
C ASN A 14 20.90 32.76 2.04
N GLU A 15 21.51 31.58 2.03
CA GLU A 15 20.81 30.31 1.84
C GLU A 15 19.67 30.27 2.87
N VAL A 16 18.44 30.48 2.41
CA VAL A 16 17.26 30.10 3.16
C VAL A 16 17.31 28.57 3.20
N ALA A 17 17.94 28.03 4.23
CA ALA A 17 17.96 26.59 4.49
C ALA A 17 16.49 26.15 4.51
N SER A 18 16.07 25.44 3.46
CA SER A 18 14.72 24.92 3.33
C SER A 18 14.45 24.04 4.54
N LEU A 19 13.66 24.55 5.49
CA LEU A 19 13.33 23.82 6.71
C LEU A 19 12.65 22.52 6.27
N LYS A 20 13.29 21.39 6.55
CA LYS A 20 12.70 20.08 6.27
C LYS A 20 11.41 19.99 7.10
N PRO A 21 10.27 19.61 6.50
CA PRO A 21 9.01 19.50 7.21
C PRO A 21 9.13 18.43 8.29
N LEU A 22 8.65 18.78 9.49
CA LEU A 22 8.68 17.90 10.65
C LEU A 22 7.44 17.01 10.67
N ILE A 23 7.64 15.72 10.91
CA ILE A 23 6.57 14.75 11.11
C ILE A 23 6.26 14.68 12.60
N LYS A 24 4.99 14.79 12.95
CA LYS A 24 4.53 14.82 14.34
C LYS A 24 4.00 13.46 14.77
N PHE A 25 4.39 13.01 15.96
CA PHE A 25 4.03 11.71 16.50
C PHE A 25 3.50 11.85 17.92
N LYS A 26 2.51 11.02 18.24
CA LYS A 26 2.04 10.73 19.59
C LYS A 26 2.56 9.38 20.01
N ILE A 27 3.44 9.36 21.00
CA ILE A 27 4.04 8.16 21.57
C ILE A 27 3.35 7.85 22.88
N THR A 28 2.71 6.69 22.96
CA THR A 28 2.05 6.17 24.16
C THR A 28 2.80 4.94 24.65
N PHE A 29 3.19 4.95 25.92
CA PHE A 29 3.89 3.85 26.57
C PHE A 29 3.11 3.40 27.81
N SER A 30 2.79 2.11 27.93
CA SER A 30 1.89 1.62 28.97
C SER A 30 2.15 0.15 29.34
N ASN A 31 1.45 -0.32 30.38
CA ASN A 31 1.33 -1.74 30.73
C ASN A 31 2.67 -2.47 30.94
N VAL A 32 3.64 -1.80 31.57
CA VAL A 32 4.92 -2.46 31.85
C VAL A 32 4.72 -3.53 32.92
N LYS A 33 5.04 -4.78 32.59
CA LYS A 33 5.05 -5.91 33.51
C LYS A 33 6.47 -6.42 33.58
N ILE A 34 6.97 -6.56 34.79
CA ILE A 34 8.28 -7.12 35.07
C ILE A 34 8.06 -8.42 35.82
N LYS A 35 8.62 -9.51 35.32
CA LYS A 35 8.58 -10.82 35.94
C LYS A 35 10.00 -11.33 36.18
N ASN A 36 10.21 -11.95 37.34
CA ASN A 36 11.44 -12.67 37.69
C ASN A 36 12.74 -11.83 37.59
N ILE A 37 12.68 -10.49 37.70
CA ILE A 37 13.91 -9.69 37.89
C ILE A 37 14.12 -9.52 39.41
N PRO A 38 15.27 -9.92 39.97
CA PRO A 38 15.59 -9.73 41.38
C PRO A 38 15.86 -8.24 41.67
N LEU A 39 14.78 -7.46 41.82
CA LEU A 39 14.80 -6.00 42.00
C LEU A 39 14.10 -5.64 43.30
N GLN A 40 14.76 -4.87 44.18
CA GLN A 40 14.14 -4.33 45.41
C GLN A 40 13.77 -2.85 45.28
N LYS A 41 14.53 -2.08 44.49
CA LYS A 41 14.23 -0.71 44.09
C LYS A 41 14.67 -0.52 42.64
N THR A 42 13.74 -0.14 41.77
CA THR A 42 14.01 0.10 40.36
C THR A 42 13.48 1.42 39.94
N LYS A 43 14.39 2.26 39.43
CA LYS A 43 14.02 3.46 38.69
C LYS A 43 13.95 3.09 37.22
N VAL A 44 12.89 3.51 36.56
CA VAL A 44 12.77 3.39 35.10
C VAL A 44 12.88 4.78 34.52
N HIS A 45 13.80 4.95 33.58
CA HIS A 45 14.00 6.16 32.81
C HIS A 45 13.58 5.91 31.38
N PHE A 46 12.89 6.88 30.79
CA PHE A 46 12.42 6.85 29.42
C PHE A 46 12.98 8.07 28.69
N SER A 47 13.61 7.84 27.55
CA SER A 47 13.98 8.93 26.65
C SER A 47 13.60 8.63 25.21
N ILE A 48 13.23 9.67 24.49
CA ILE A 48 12.90 9.67 23.06
C ILE A 48 13.90 10.60 22.40
N ALA A 49 14.62 10.13 21.38
CA ALA A 49 15.58 10.96 20.63
C ALA A 49 16.60 11.70 21.54
N ASN A 50 17.07 11.04 22.59
CA ASN A 50 17.95 11.58 23.63
C ASN A 50 17.34 12.66 24.55
N GLN A 51 16.06 13.01 24.39
CA GLN A 51 15.34 13.86 25.34
C GLN A 51 14.81 12.99 26.48
N GLU A 52 15.20 13.27 27.71
CA GLU A 52 14.63 12.60 28.88
C GLU A 52 13.16 12.99 29.03
N CYS A 53 12.28 12.03 28.83
CA CYS A 53 10.84 12.27 28.85
C CYS A 53 10.26 12.02 30.23
N PHE A 54 10.75 11.01 30.94
CA PHE A 54 10.11 10.56 32.17
C PHE A 54 10.98 9.66 33.06
N GLN A 55 10.81 9.80 34.38
CA GLN A 55 11.42 8.93 35.39
C GLN A 55 10.37 8.49 36.42
N THR A 56 10.31 7.20 36.72
CA THR A 56 9.46 6.65 37.81
C THR A 56 10.19 5.64 38.67
N GLN A 57 9.61 5.33 39.84
CA GLN A 57 9.99 4.20 40.67
C GLN A 57 8.91 3.14 40.62
N ILE A 58 9.30 1.88 40.41
CA ILE A 58 8.38 0.74 40.51
C ILE A 58 8.23 0.39 41.99
N SER A 59 6.99 0.31 42.49
CA SER A 59 6.69 -0.16 43.85
C SER A 59 6.72 -1.69 43.91
N PHE A 60 7.45 -2.26 44.87
CA PHE A 60 7.77 -3.70 44.95
C PHE A 60 6.89 -4.53 45.89
N ASN A 61 5.64 -4.12 46.16
CA ASN A 61 4.75 -4.89 47.04
C ASN A 61 4.26 -6.22 46.41
N ASN A 62 4.72 -6.58 45.21
CA ASN A 62 4.33 -7.79 44.49
C ASN A 62 5.56 -8.44 43.83
N PRO A 63 5.74 -9.78 43.89
CA PRO A 63 6.82 -10.50 43.18
C PRO A 63 6.78 -10.33 41.64
N ASN A 64 5.64 -9.92 41.09
CA ASN A 64 5.47 -9.54 39.69
C ASN A 64 4.99 -8.09 39.61
N PRO A 65 5.86 -7.10 39.80
CA PRO A 65 5.45 -5.71 39.77
C PRO A 65 4.84 -5.37 38.41
N HIS A 66 3.58 -4.93 38.47
CA HIS A 66 2.85 -4.43 37.33
C HIS A 66 2.76 -2.93 37.43
N TRP A 67 3.25 -2.25 36.41
CA TRP A 67 3.13 -0.81 36.29
C TRP A 67 2.03 -0.47 35.28
N ARG A 68 0.91 0.04 35.81
CA ARG A 68 -0.29 0.37 35.02
C ARG A 68 -0.30 1.80 34.48
N GLN A 69 0.69 2.62 34.83
CA GLN A 69 0.72 4.00 34.37
C GLN A 69 0.93 4.04 32.85
N THR A 70 0.24 4.99 32.21
CA THR A 70 0.33 5.24 30.77
C THR A 70 0.99 6.60 30.58
N PHE A 71 2.03 6.64 29.78
CA PHE A 71 2.77 7.84 29.41
C PHE A 71 2.41 8.23 28.00
N ARG A 72 2.23 9.53 27.80
CA ARG A 72 2.00 10.11 26.49
C ARG A 72 3.04 11.20 26.30
N SER A 73 3.74 11.15 25.19
CA SER A 73 4.71 12.15 24.77
C SER A 73 4.44 12.48 23.31
N PHE A 74 4.80 13.69 22.91
CA PHE A 74 4.75 14.14 21.52
C PHE A 74 6.18 14.27 21.02
N HIS A 75 6.42 13.82 19.81
CA HIS A 75 7.73 13.84 19.17
C HIS A 75 7.61 14.41 17.78
N GLU A 76 8.52 15.30 17.40
CA GLU A 76 8.57 15.90 16.07
C GLU A 76 9.96 15.65 15.48
N SER A 77 10.02 15.08 14.27
CA SER A 77 11.28 14.78 13.60
C SER A 77 11.06 14.68 12.09
N ASP A 78 12.07 15.04 11.29
CA ASP A 78 12.04 14.75 9.86
C ASP A 78 12.31 13.26 9.61
N GLN A 79 11.95 12.79 8.41
CA GLN A 79 12.02 11.38 8.06
C GLN A 79 13.45 10.80 8.14
N GLU A 80 14.48 11.57 7.80
CA GLU A 80 15.86 11.07 7.85
C GLU A 80 16.38 11.01 9.29
N THR A 81 16.10 12.04 10.08
CA THR A 81 16.47 12.05 11.51
C THR A 81 15.78 10.90 12.26
N LEU A 82 14.49 10.67 12.00
CA LEU A 82 13.69 9.59 12.62
C LEU A 82 14.30 8.19 12.43
N LYS A 83 14.96 7.93 11.29
CA LYS A 83 15.65 6.64 11.01
C LYS A 83 16.81 6.37 11.97
N SER A 84 17.39 7.43 12.54
CA SER A 84 18.54 7.37 13.46
C SER A 84 18.15 7.50 14.93
N GLU A 85 16.90 7.84 15.23
CA GLU A 85 16.44 8.08 16.60
C GLU A 85 15.96 6.81 17.30
N PHE A 86 16.12 6.81 18.63
CA PHE A 86 15.77 5.69 19.49
C PHE A 86 14.82 6.11 20.60
N PHE A 87 13.85 5.23 20.88
CA PHE A 87 13.18 5.12 22.15
C PHE A 87 14.04 4.28 23.10
N LYS A 88 14.44 4.86 24.22
CA LYS A 88 15.34 4.24 25.20
C LYS A 88 14.62 4.07 26.52
N ILE A 89 14.60 2.84 27.03
CA ILE A 89 14.21 2.55 28.41
C ILE A 89 15.44 2.12 29.19
N VAL A 90 15.67 2.73 30.34
CA VAL A 90 16.73 2.33 31.25
C VAL A 90 16.15 1.91 32.59
N PHE A 91 16.36 0.67 32.99
CA PHE A 91 16.05 0.19 34.33
C PHE A 91 17.32 0.26 35.18
N TYR A 92 17.28 1.03 36.26
CA TYR A 92 18.32 1.12 37.26
C TYR A 92 17.93 0.28 38.47
N SER A 93 18.72 -0.74 38.79
CA SER A 93 18.54 -1.55 39.99
C SER A 93 19.61 -1.28 41.04
N TYR A 94 19.17 -1.17 42.30
CA TYR A 94 20.05 -1.13 43.46
C TYR A 94 20.10 -2.52 44.11
N LEU A 95 21.29 -3.12 44.19
CA LEU A 95 21.54 -4.33 44.97
C LEU A 95 21.96 -3.95 46.39
N PHE A 96 21.24 -4.41 47.40
CA PHE A 96 21.40 -3.96 48.80
C PHE A 96 22.64 -4.52 49.52
N ARG A 97 23.43 -5.40 48.88
CA ARG A 97 24.47 -6.18 49.59
C ARG A 97 25.90 -6.07 49.04
N VAL A 98 26.10 -5.44 47.89
CA VAL A 98 27.44 -5.18 47.36
C VAL A 98 27.49 -3.70 47.02
N SER A 99 28.46 -3.00 47.58
CA SER A 99 28.64 -1.56 47.38
C SER A 99 28.62 -1.20 45.88
N SER A 100 27.85 -0.14 45.58
CA SER A 100 27.89 0.74 44.40
C SER A 100 27.65 0.22 42.98
N ALA A 101 27.53 -1.08 42.70
CA ALA A 101 27.27 -1.53 41.32
C ALA A 101 25.80 -1.37 40.88
N LEU A 102 25.45 -0.22 40.30
CA LEU A 102 24.19 0.01 39.59
C LEU A 102 24.08 -0.94 38.39
N LYS A 103 23.17 -1.91 38.47
CA LYS A 103 22.82 -2.71 37.28
C LYS A 103 21.88 -1.90 36.40
N LYS A 104 22.30 -1.68 35.15
CA LYS A 104 21.59 -0.92 34.12
C LYS A 104 21.09 -1.88 33.04
N ILE A 105 19.78 -1.96 32.85
CA ILE A 105 19.18 -2.66 31.70
C ILE A 105 18.76 -1.59 30.70
N ASN A 106 19.34 -1.60 29.51
CA ASN A 106 18.99 -0.68 28.42
C ASN A 106 18.14 -1.42 27.38
N VAL A 107 16.95 -0.90 27.10
CA VAL A 107 16.15 -1.28 25.95
C VAL A 107 16.23 -0.12 24.96
N LEU A 108 16.70 -0.38 23.73
CA LEU A 108 16.78 0.60 22.66
C LEU A 108 15.91 0.12 21.49
N LEU A 109 14.92 0.92 21.12
CA LEU A 109 14.04 0.66 19.99
C LEU A 109 14.15 1.81 19.01
N MET A 110 14.42 1.54 17.74
CA MET A 110 14.45 2.59 16.71
C MET A 110 13.04 3.15 16.48
N LEU A 111 12.85 4.46 16.59
CA LEU A 111 11.53 5.10 16.46
C LEU A 111 10.89 4.82 15.11
N PHE A 112 11.68 4.87 14.03
CA PHE A 112 11.23 4.53 12.68
C PHE A 112 10.63 3.11 12.58
N LYS A 113 11.13 2.15 13.37
CA LYS A 113 10.61 0.77 13.41
C LYS A 113 9.34 0.62 14.27
N ILE A 114 9.06 1.57 15.16
CA ILE A 114 7.90 1.55 16.08
C ILE A 114 6.67 2.21 15.45
N CYS A 115 6.86 3.13 14.51
CA CYS A 115 5.78 3.84 13.81
C CYS A 115 4.84 2.85 13.10
N GLY A 116 3.71 2.50 13.74
CA GLY A 116 2.68 1.63 13.18
C GLY A 116 2.11 0.61 14.16
N LYS A 117 0.98 0.90 14.81
CA LYS A 117 0.20 0.00 15.70
C LYS A 117 0.90 -0.57 16.96
N LEU A 118 0.04 -0.99 17.91
CA LEU A 118 0.42 -1.62 19.17
C LEU A 118 1.33 -2.82 18.90
N GLN A 119 2.58 -2.73 19.36
CA GLN A 119 3.38 -3.92 19.55
C GLN A 119 3.31 -4.30 21.03
N THR A 120 2.64 -5.41 21.35
CA THR A 120 3.01 -6.19 22.53
C THR A 120 4.33 -6.86 22.18
N VAL A 121 5.45 -6.21 22.50
CA VAL A 121 6.77 -6.76 22.22
C VAL A 121 7.13 -7.73 23.34
N PRO A 122 7.18 -9.07 23.13
CA PRO A 122 7.89 -9.95 24.05
C PRO A 122 9.39 -9.74 23.82
N PHE A 123 9.97 -8.67 24.38
CA PHE A 123 11.42 -8.53 24.31
C PHE A 123 12.06 -9.43 25.37
N ILE A 124 12.78 -10.45 24.91
CA ILE A 124 13.83 -11.12 25.67
C ILE A 124 15.14 -10.70 25.02
N MET A 125 15.72 -9.61 25.51
CA MET A 125 17.17 -9.43 25.38
C MET A 125 17.63 -8.75 26.66
N ILE A 126 18.01 -9.58 27.62
CA ILE A 126 18.75 -9.11 28.77
C ILE A 126 20.20 -9.44 28.49
N CYS A 127 20.99 -8.44 28.13
CA CYS A 127 22.44 -8.51 28.26
C CYS A 127 22.76 -8.57 29.76
N PHE A 128 22.56 -9.73 30.37
CA PHE A 128 23.37 -10.08 31.52
C PHE A 128 24.69 -10.55 30.95
N SER A 129 25.79 -9.95 31.41
CA SER A 129 27.14 -10.47 31.17
C SER A 129 27.33 -11.91 31.70
N ASN A 130 26.33 -12.48 32.39
CA ASN A 130 26.21 -13.89 32.76
C ASN A 130 24.71 -14.29 32.79
N PRO A 131 24.19 -15.09 31.84
CA PRO A 131 22.79 -15.53 31.87
C PRO A 131 22.56 -16.47 33.07
N PRO A 132 21.66 -16.15 34.02
CA PRO A 132 21.31 -17.08 35.08
C PRO A 132 20.53 -18.26 34.50
N LYS A 133 20.82 -19.48 34.99
CA LYS A 133 20.11 -20.70 34.61
C LYS A 133 18.62 -20.63 35.03
N ALA A 134 17.75 -21.05 34.10
CA ALA A 134 16.37 -21.53 34.25
C ALA A 134 15.20 -20.58 34.63
N ASN A 135 15.41 -19.36 35.15
CA ASN A 135 14.30 -18.42 35.35
C ASN A 135 14.53 -17.15 34.53
N SER A 136 14.11 -17.16 33.26
CA SER A 136 14.23 -15.98 32.38
C SER A 136 13.43 -14.83 32.96
N SER A 137 14.13 -13.74 33.30
CA SER A 137 13.45 -12.50 33.63
C SER A 137 12.80 -11.94 32.37
N ARG A 138 11.60 -11.37 32.51
CA ARG A 138 10.83 -10.87 31.37
C ARG A 138 10.31 -9.47 31.66
N ILE A 139 10.49 -8.58 30.68
CA ILE A 139 9.87 -7.26 30.66
C ILE A 139 8.91 -7.26 29.47
N THR A 140 7.64 -6.95 29.72
CA THR A 140 6.66 -6.70 28.66
C THR A 140 6.11 -5.32 28.83
N PHE A 141 5.88 -4.60 27.75
CA PHE A 141 5.23 -3.29 27.75
C PHE A 141 4.50 -3.10 26.44
N ASP A 142 3.56 -2.15 26.45
CA ASP A 142 2.89 -1.70 25.24
C ASP A 142 3.50 -0.36 24.85
N LEU A 143 4.04 -0.29 23.64
CA LEU A 143 4.50 0.96 23.03
C LEU A 143 3.70 1.18 21.75
N ARG A 144 3.13 2.37 21.63
CA ARG A 144 2.32 2.79 20.48
C ARG A 144 2.81 4.14 20.01
N MET A 145 3.27 4.22 18.77
CA MET A 145 3.62 5.49 18.11
C MET A 145 2.64 5.73 16.98
N VAL A 146 1.98 6.88 16.99
CA VAL A 146 0.98 7.25 15.99
C VAL A 146 1.37 8.56 15.35
N GLN A 147 1.50 8.55 14.02
CA GLN A 147 1.73 9.76 13.24
C GLN A 147 0.47 10.62 13.21
N MET A 148 0.64 11.92 13.35
CA MET A 148 -0.36 12.92 13.00
C MET A 148 -0.16 13.27 11.52
N THR A 149 -1.24 13.35 10.77
CA THR A 149 -1.22 13.76 9.38
C THR A 149 -2.08 14.99 9.20
N ASN A 150 -1.63 15.89 8.34
CA ASN A 150 -2.48 16.92 7.78
C ASN A 150 -3.25 16.33 6.59
N ALA A 151 -4.56 16.55 6.58
CA ALA A 151 -5.42 16.18 5.48
C ALA A 151 -6.29 17.36 5.06
N LYS A 152 -6.45 17.50 3.75
CA LYS A 152 -7.30 18.49 3.09
C LYS A 152 -8.29 17.76 2.20
N ILE A 153 -9.58 17.97 2.41
CA ILE A 153 -10.65 17.47 1.54
C ILE A 153 -11.24 18.66 0.79
N GLN A 154 -11.19 18.59 -0.54
CA GLN A 154 -11.69 19.61 -1.44
C GLN A 154 -12.81 19.03 -2.30
N SER A 155 -13.95 19.73 -2.37
CA SER A 155 -15.04 19.35 -3.26
C SER A 155 -14.67 19.58 -4.73
N LYS A 156 -14.90 18.58 -5.58
CA LYS A 156 -14.76 18.67 -7.04
C LYS A 156 -16.13 18.73 -7.71
N GLN A 157 -17.03 17.84 -7.33
CA GLN A 157 -18.42 17.82 -7.84
C GLN A 157 -19.35 17.32 -6.75
N VAL A 158 -20.53 17.93 -6.61
CA VAL A 158 -21.56 17.48 -5.65
C VAL A 158 -22.92 17.52 -6.34
N MET A 159 -23.62 16.39 -6.31
CA MET A 159 -24.98 16.25 -6.80
C MET A 159 -25.87 15.75 -5.67
N CYS A 160 -26.96 16.46 -5.38
CA CYS A 160 -27.98 16.01 -4.44
C CYS A 160 -29.31 15.78 -5.16
N GLU A 161 -29.90 14.61 -4.96
CA GLU A 161 -31.23 14.26 -5.46
C GLU A 161 -32.19 14.21 -4.27
N LEU A 162 -33.10 15.17 -4.16
CA LEU A 162 -34.10 15.20 -3.08
C LEU A 162 -35.34 14.39 -3.46
N LYS A 163 -36.01 13.78 -2.48
CA LYS A 163 -37.28 13.08 -2.72
C LYS A 163 -38.43 14.04 -2.96
N ASP A 164 -38.44 15.13 -2.20
CA ASP A 164 -39.45 16.17 -2.28
C ASP A 164 -39.05 17.28 -3.27
N GLN A 165 -40.00 18.14 -3.60
CA GLN A 165 -39.72 19.30 -4.45
C GLN A 165 -38.81 20.30 -3.72
N LEU A 166 -38.05 21.08 -4.50
CA LEU A 166 -37.22 22.15 -3.95
C LEU A 166 -38.10 23.27 -3.39
N MET A 167 -38.25 23.32 -2.07
CA MET A 167 -39.10 24.29 -1.36
C MET A 167 -38.39 25.61 -1.04
N GLU A 168 -37.06 25.61 -0.99
CA GLU A 168 -36.27 26.76 -0.53
C GLU A 168 -35.82 27.63 -1.71
N GLN A 169 -35.52 28.91 -1.45
CA GLN A 169 -35.05 29.85 -2.48
C GLN A 169 -33.61 29.55 -2.91
N ALA A 170 -32.78 29.12 -1.97
CA ALA A 170 -31.41 28.75 -2.20
C ALA A 170 -31.01 27.53 -1.37
N TYR A 171 -30.01 26.81 -1.86
CA TYR A 171 -29.38 25.69 -1.18
C TYR A 171 -27.88 25.90 -1.13
N ASN A 172 -27.24 25.49 -0.03
CA ASN A 172 -25.79 25.37 0.04
C ASN A 172 -25.43 24.17 0.91
N PHE A 173 -24.17 23.76 0.89
CA PHE A 173 -23.70 22.68 1.74
C PHE A 173 -22.47 23.07 2.53
N GLN A 174 -22.22 22.33 3.60
CA GLN A 174 -21.04 22.44 4.43
C GLN A 174 -20.44 21.05 4.66
N LEU A 175 -19.12 20.97 4.65
CA LEU A 175 -18.38 19.76 5.00
C LEU A 175 -17.97 19.85 6.47
N LYS A 176 -18.02 18.72 7.15
CA LYS A 176 -17.59 18.61 8.54
C LYS A 176 -16.79 17.33 8.74
N VAL A 177 -15.70 17.41 9.50
CA VAL A 177 -14.96 16.23 9.98
C VAL A 177 -15.03 16.24 11.49
N ARG A 178 -15.53 15.14 12.07
CA ARG A 178 -15.58 14.91 13.50
C ARG A 178 -14.49 13.93 13.89
N SER A 179 -13.48 14.42 14.59
CA SER A 179 -12.53 13.57 15.31
C SER A 179 -13.04 13.28 16.72
N HIS A 180 -12.29 12.51 17.52
CA HIS A 180 -12.65 12.28 18.92
C HIS A 180 -12.64 13.55 19.78
N GLN A 181 -11.85 14.56 19.38
CA GLN A 181 -11.56 15.72 20.22
C GLN A 181 -12.03 17.03 19.60
N VAL A 182 -12.13 17.11 18.27
CA VAL A 182 -12.33 18.36 17.54
C VAL A 182 -13.28 18.13 16.36
N ASP A 183 -14.21 19.06 16.18
CA ASP A 183 -15.02 19.19 14.96
C ASP A 183 -14.36 20.23 14.05
N TYR A 184 -14.06 19.86 12.82
CA TYR A 184 -13.56 20.74 11.76
C TYR A 184 -14.69 21.03 10.78
N TYR A 185 -14.73 22.24 10.24
CA TYR A 185 -15.76 22.68 9.31
C TYR A 185 -15.12 23.32 8.08
N SER A 186 -15.71 23.11 6.90
CA SER A 186 -15.45 23.94 5.74
C SER A 186 -16.26 25.23 5.80
N ASP A 187 -15.90 26.18 4.96
CA ASP A 187 -16.82 27.22 4.53
C ASP A 187 -18.04 26.62 3.82
N PHE A 188 -19.12 27.38 3.76
CA PHE A 188 -20.30 27.02 2.99
C PHE A 188 -20.01 27.07 1.49
N SER A 189 -20.64 26.17 0.73
CA SER A 189 -20.67 26.28 -0.72
C SER A 189 -21.36 27.57 -1.17
N PRO A 190 -21.09 28.05 -2.39
CA PRO A 190 -21.94 29.01 -3.04
C PRO A 190 -23.41 28.56 -3.06
N ASN A 191 -24.31 29.53 -2.97
CA ASN A 191 -25.75 29.28 -3.04
C ASN A 191 -26.14 28.77 -4.43
N TYR A 192 -26.74 27.59 -4.48
CA TYR A 192 -27.53 27.11 -5.60
C TYR A 192 -28.91 27.75 -5.55
N LEU A 193 -29.23 28.61 -6.52
CA LEU A 193 -30.52 29.30 -6.59
C LEU A 193 -31.58 28.40 -7.22
N ASN A 194 -32.71 28.24 -6.53
CA ASN A 194 -33.83 27.45 -7.02
C ASN A 194 -34.60 28.23 -8.10
N HIS A 195 -34.23 28.04 -9.38
CA HIS A 195 -34.85 28.73 -10.51
C HIS A 195 -36.38 28.54 -10.59
N TYR A 196 -36.94 27.46 -10.04
CA TYR A 196 -38.40 27.25 -10.02
C TYR A 196 -39.10 28.22 -9.08
N PHE A 197 -38.49 28.50 -7.92
CA PHE A 197 -39.01 29.49 -6.98
C PHE A 197 -39.10 30.87 -7.62
N TYR A 198 -38.03 31.30 -8.31
CA TYR A 198 -37.99 32.59 -8.99
C TYR A 198 -38.97 32.71 -10.16
N ARG A 199 -39.23 31.62 -10.90
CA ARG A 199 -40.25 31.63 -11.96
C ARG A 199 -41.66 31.81 -11.39
N GLN A 200 -41.97 31.20 -10.24
CA GLN A 200 -43.29 31.37 -9.64
C GLN A 200 -43.52 32.77 -9.07
N SER A 201 -42.50 33.42 -8.51
CA SER A 201 -42.62 34.80 -8.03
C SER A 201 -42.75 35.81 -9.18
N THR A 202 -42.00 35.64 -10.27
CA THR A 202 -42.12 36.49 -11.46
C THR A 202 -43.44 36.32 -12.18
N ILE A 203 -43.97 35.09 -12.32
CA ILE A 203 -45.30 34.86 -12.91
C ILE A 203 -46.42 35.49 -12.05
N LYS A 204 -46.25 35.55 -10.72
CA LYS A 204 -47.21 36.22 -9.83
C LYS A 204 -47.12 37.75 -9.87
N GLN A 205 -45.94 38.32 -10.14
CA GLN A 205 -45.73 39.77 -10.20
C GLN A 205 -45.99 40.36 -11.59
N TYR A 206 -45.77 39.60 -12.66
CA TYR A 206 -45.96 40.04 -14.04
C TYR A 206 -46.78 38.98 -14.77
N GLY A 207 -48.06 39.27 -15.00
CA GLY A 207 -48.92 38.40 -15.79
C GLY A 207 -48.28 38.05 -17.13
N TYR A 208 -48.21 36.74 -17.39
CA TYR A 208 -47.89 36.06 -18.67
C TYR A 208 -47.12 36.91 -19.70
N ILE A 209 -45.78 36.90 -19.61
CA ILE A 209 -44.91 37.39 -20.69
C ILE A 209 -44.36 36.18 -21.45
N ASP A 210 -44.58 36.21 -22.77
CA ASP A 210 -44.27 35.18 -23.76
C ASP A 210 -42.75 34.92 -23.86
N SER A 211 -42.37 33.64 -23.84
CA SER A 211 -40.99 33.20 -23.72
C SER A 211 -40.37 32.92 -25.09
N LYS A 212 -39.58 33.88 -25.59
CA LYS A 212 -38.58 33.64 -26.65
C LYS A 212 -37.26 34.30 -26.29
N GLU A 213 -36.45 33.61 -25.50
CA GLU A 213 -34.98 33.74 -25.57
C GLU A 213 -34.31 32.56 -24.87
N LYS A 214 -33.55 31.78 -25.64
CA LYS A 214 -32.81 30.61 -25.19
C LYS A 214 -31.44 30.60 -25.85
N LEU A 215 -30.41 30.39 -25.01
CA LEU A 215 -29.09 29.80 -25.28
C LEU A 215 -28.04 30.61 -26.05
N ARG A 216 -27.03 31.09 -25.31
CA ARG A 216 -25.61 31.01 -25.68
C ARG A 216 -24.76 30.83 -24.41
N SER A 217 -24.20 29.64 -24.21
CA SER A 217 -22.89 29.42 -23.56
C SER A 217 -22.62 27.92 -23.39
N GLU A 218 -22.08 27.28 -24.43
CA GLU A 218 -21.38 25.99 -24.32
C GLU A 218 -20.11 26.09 -25.18
N SER A 219 -19.05 26.62 -24.57
CA SER A 219 -17.66 26.40 -24.96
C SER A 219 -16.81 26.85 -23.79
N ASP A 220 -16.18 25.90 -23.07
CA ASP A 220 -14.88 26.04 -22.43
C ASP A 220 -14.68 24.93 -21.38
N GLU A 221 -14.37 23.73 -21.87
CA GLU A 221 -14.11 22.54 -21.05
C GLU A 221 -12.61 22.16 -20.98
N PHE A 222 -11.69 23.01 -21.47
CA PHE A 222 -10.27 22.62 -21.61
C PHE A 222 -9.22 23.57 -21.01
N GLN A 223 -9.64 24.55 -20.18
CA GLN A 223 -8.72 25.31 -19.32
C GLN A 223 -8.33 24.53 -18.03
N LEU A 224 -9.06 23.44 -17.74
CA LEU A 224 -9.04 22.68 -16.48
C LEU A 224 -7.70 22.04 -16.09
N VAL A 225 -6.86 21.62 -17.05
CA VAL A 225 -5.59 20.92 -16.73
C VAL A 225 -4.43 21.90 -16.57
N ARG A 226 -4.52 23.10 -17.15
CA ARG A 226 -3.48 24.15 -17.01
C ARG A 226 -3.56 24.79 -15.62
N ASP A 227 -4.79 25.06 -15.18
CA ASP A 227 -5.08 25.81 -13.96
C ASP A 227 -4.93 24.99 -12.66
N ILE A 228 -4.84 23.64 -12.76
CA ILE A 228 -4.53 22.73 -11.64
C ILE A 228 -3.06 22.83 -11.21
N PHE A 229 -2.15 23.18 -12.11
CA PHE A 229 -0.72 23.23 -11.80
C PHE A 229 -0.28 24.58 -11.22
N ASP A 230 -0.99 25.68 -11.52
CA ASP A 230 -0.52 27.04 -11.20
C ASP A 230 -0.85 27.52 -9.76
N SER A 231 -1.29 26.63 -8.85
CA SER A 231 -1.80 27.05 -7.51
C SER A 231 -1.22 26.33 -6.28
N SER A 232 0.04 25.86 -6.29
CA SER A 232 0.73 25.39 -5.06
C SER A 232 1.78 26.40 -4.57
N ILE A 233 1.93 26.54 -3.24
CA ILE A 233 2.78 27.55 -2.57
C ILE A 233 4.30 27.31 -2.75
N GLU A 234 4.73 26.29 -3.50
CA GLU A 234 6.14 26.06 -3.82
C GLU A 234 6.31 25.76 -5.31
N GLU A 235 6.95 26.67 -6.07
CA GLU A 235 7.26 26.51 -7.52
C GLU A 235 7.98 25.19 -7.83
N ASN A 236 8.84 24.73 -6.91
CA ASN A 236 9.60 23.49 -7.12
C ASN A 236 8.71 22.23 -7.14
N LEU A 237 7.68 22.17 -6.28
CA LEU A 237 6.74 21.05 -6.21
C LEU A 237 5.83 20.96 -7.46
N GLN A 238 5.56 22.11 -8.10
CA GLN A 238 4.76 22.21 -9.32
C GLN A 238 5.43 21.53 -10.51
N THR A 239 6.73 21.78 -10.70
CA THR A 239 7.52 21.17 -11.77
C THR A 239 7.55 19.64 -11.65
N ASP A 240 7.72 19.14 -10.42
CA ASP A 240 7.80 17.71 -10.14
C ASP A 240 6.46 17.01 -10.38
N LEU A 241 5.34 17.56 -9.89
CA LEU A 241 4.00 17.02 -10.13
C LEU A 241 3.62 16.98 -11.61
N LYS A 242 3.93 18.06 -12.34
CA LYS A 242 3.64 18.17 -13.78
C LYS A 242 4.44 17.15 -14.57
N SER A 243 5.73 16.97 -14.25
CA SER A 243 6.58 15.98 -14.90
C SER A 243 6.10 14.55 -14.65
N CYS A 244 5.69 14.21 -13.42
CA CYS A 244 5.15 12.91 -13.06
C CYS A 244 3.84 12.60 -13.80
N TYR A 245 2.94 13.57 -13.92
CA TYR A 245 1.66 13.40 -14.63
C TYR A 245 1.85 13.17 -16.13
N LEU A 246 2.73 13.95 -16.79
CA LEU A 246 3.06 13.77 -18.20
C LEU A 246 3.68 12.39 -18.44
N LYS A 247 4.63 11.98 -17.60
CA LYS A 247 5.31 10.67 -17.70
C LYS A 247 4.34 9.50 -17.51
N LYS A 248 3.42 9.56 -16.54
CA LYS A 248 2.41 8.52 -16.28
C LYS A 248 1.46 8.31 -17.47
N ASN A 249 1.21 9.36 -18.25
CA ASN A 249 0.32 9.30 -19.43
C ASN A 249 1.07 9.07 -20.76
N GLY A 250 2.38 8.82 -20.70
CA GLY A 250 3.24 8.59 -21.87
C GLY A 250 3.41 9.84 -22.74
N LEU A 251 3.40 11.03 -22.14
CA LEU A 251 3.51 12.32 -22.83
C LEU A 251 4.87 12.92 -22.52
N LYS A 252 5.60 13.35 -23.54
CA LYS A 252 6.95 13.93 -23.37
C LYS A 252 6.89 15.42 -23.05
N ASN A 253 5.82 16.09 -23.46
CA ASN A 253 5.60 17.52 -23.21
C ASN A 253 4.10 17.87 -23.37
N ASP A 254 3.78 19.15 -23.14
CA ASP A 254 2.42 19.69 -23.27
C ASP A 254 1.87 19.59 -24.71
N GLN A 255 2.72 19.47 -25.74
CA GLN A 255 2.29 19.35 -27.14
C GLN A 255 1.76 17.94 -27.47
N ASP A 256 2.30 16.89 -26.84
CA ASP A 256 1.81 15.52 -27.02
C ASP A 256 0.38 15.35 -26.50
N LEU A 257 0.02 16.08 -25.43
CA LEU A 257 -1.33 16.12 -24.87
C LEU A 257 -2.34 16.68 -25.89
N LEU A 258 -1.93 17.67 -26.69
CA LEU A 258 -2.74 18.27 -27.75
C LEU A 258 -2.87 17.35 -28.97
N LEU A 259 -1.81 16.64 -29.35
CA LEU A 259 -1.78 15.77 -30.53
C LEU A 259 -2.62 14.50 -30.40
N LYS A 260 -2.67 13.87 -29.22
CA LYS A 260 -3.45 12.63 -28.97
C LYS A 260 -4.96 12.82 -29.20
N LYS A 261 -5.46 14.05 -29.01
CA LYS A 261 -6.87 14.46 -29.15
C LYS A 261 -7.32 14.66 -30.60
N SER A 262 -6.40 15.06 -31.48
CA SER A 262 -6.69 15.20 -32.92
C SER A 262 -7.02 13.85 -33.59
N LYS A 263 -6.51 12.75 -33.03
CA LYS A 263 -6.76 11.39 -33.54
C LYS A 263 -8.06 10.77 -33.02
N SER A 264 -8.54 11.13 -31.82
CA SER A 264 -9.78 10.57 -31.25
C SER A 264 -11.05 11.23 -31.81
N ASN A 265 -11.02 12.52 -32.13
CA ASN A 265 -12.18 13.24 -32.67
C ASN A 265 -12.51 12.90 -34.13
N ASN A 266 -11.54 12.36 -34.89
CA ASN A 266 -11.77 11.94 -36.27
C ASN A 266 -12.41 10.54 -36.41
N GLN A 267 -12.55 9.77 -35.33
CA GLN A 267 -13.19 8.45 -35.38
C GLN A 267 -14.67 8.43 -34.92
N LEU A 268 -15.19 9.52 -34.34
CA LEU A 268 -16.58 9.55 -33.84
C LEU A 268 -17.63 10.10 -34.83
N ASN A 269 -17.21 10.70 -35.95
CA ASN A 269 -18.13 11.37 -36.90
C ASN A 269 -18.61 10.50 -38.08
N SER A 270 -18.34 9.19 -38.09
CA SER A 270 -18.81 8.30 -39.16
C SER A 270 -19.44 7.02 -38.60
N LYS A 271 -20.74 7.09 -38.26
CA LYS A 271 -21.77 6.02 -38.40
C LYS A 271 -22.92 6.21 -37.40
N ILE A 272 -23.88 7.06 -37.75
CA ILE A 272 -25.28 6.90 -37.32
C ILE A 272 -26.16 7.15 -38.56
N HIS A 273 -26.58 6.05 -39.20
CA HIS A 273 -27.66 6.04 -40.19
C HIS A 273 -28.90 5.46 -39.50
N LEU A 274 -29.99 6.24 -39.42
CA LEU A 274 -31.30 5.75 -39.00
C LEU A 274 -32.31 6.00 -40.12
N SER A 275 -32.89 4.90 -40.59
CA SER A 275 -33.91 4.81 -41.63
C SER A 275 -35.28 5.20 -41.09
N THR A 276 -35.95 6.08 -41.83
CA THR A 276 -37.35 6.48 -41.68
C THR A 276 -38.28 5.44 -42.31
N SER A 277 -39.29 4.99 -41.58
CA SER A 277 -40.51 4.39 -42.14
C SER A 277 -41.73 4.94 -41.43
N GLN A 278 -42.58 5.58 -42.23
CA GLN A 278 -43.87 6.15 -41.87
C GLN A 278 -44.91 5.05 -41.60
N SER A 279 -45.80 5.27 -40.64
CA SER A 279 -47.21 4.96 -40.84
C SER A 279 -48.08 5.87 -39.97
N GLN A 280 -49.06 6.47 -40.64
CA GLN A 280 -50.11 7.31 -40.08
C GLN A 280 -51.17 6.42 -39.41
N THR A 281 -51.76 6.89 -38.31
CA THR A 281 -53.23 6.93 -38.19
C THR A 281 -53.66 7.94 -37.13
N ASN A 282 -54.66 8.75 -37.51
CA ASN A 282 -55.35 9.73 -36.68
C ASN A 282 -56.17 9.07 -35.56
N LYS A 283 -56.25 9.70 -34.38
CA LYS A 283 -57.51 10.07 -33.71
C LYS A 283 -57.30 10.80 -32.38
N SER A 284 -58.17 11.80 -32.17
CA SER A 284 -58.63 12.38 -30.90
C SER A 284 -57.81 13.51 -30.27
N ARG A 285 -58.29 14.74 -30.53
CA ARG A 285 -58.02 15.94 -29.74
C ARG A 285 -58.54 15.75 -28.32
N ARG A 286 -57.65 15.72 -27.34
CA ARG A 286 -57.94 16.06 -25.94
C ARG A 286 -57.31 17.42 -25.64
N PRO A 287 -57.96 18.26 -24.81
CA PRO A 287 -57.38 19.53 -24.41
C PRO A 287 -56.08 19.25 -23.65
N TYR A 288 -55.06 20.08 -23.91
CA TYR A 288 -53.79 20.07 -23.20
C TYR A 288 -54.06 20.10 -21.68
N SER A 289 -53.92 18.96 -21.01
CA SER A 289 -53.67 18.99 -19.57
C SER A 289 -52.35 19.73 -19.43
N THR A 290 -52.40 20.85 -18.70
CA THR A 290 -51.28 21.53 -18.08
C THR A 290 -50.05 20.63 -18.02
N MET A 291 -49.00 21.05 -18.74
CA MET A 291 -47.67 20.48 -18.66
C MET A 291 -47.42 19.96 -17.25
N GLY A 292 -47.14 18.66 -17.13
CA GLY A 292 -46.41 18.14 -16.00
C GLY A 292 -45.08 18.87 -15.98
N LEU A 293 -45.04 20.01 -15.27
CA LEU A 293 -43.84 20.75 -14.95
C LEU A 293 -42.98 19.76 -14.16
N ILE A 294 -42.06 19.11 -14.87
CA ILE A 294 -41.01 18.28 -14.30
C ILE A 294 -40.26 19.20 -13.34
N THR A 295 -40.62 19.13 -12.06
CA THR A 295 -39.88 19.77 -10.99
C THR A 295 -38.59 18.99 -10.86
N LYS A 296 -37.49 19.52 -11.40
CA LYS A 296 -36.18 18.90 -11.20
C LYS A 296 -35.91 18.85 -9.70
N LYS A 297 -35.67 17.65 -9.20
CA LYS A 297 -35.35 17.35 -7.79
C LYS A 297 -33.85 17.37 -7.51
N ASP A 298 -33.07 17.66 -8.55
CA ASP A 298 -31.62 17.54 -8.55
C ASP A 298 -30.98 18.91 -8.35
N LEU A 299 -30.05 18.96 -7.40
CA LEU A 299 -29.15 20.07 -7.13
C LEU A 299 -27.76 19.63 -7.59
N LEU A 300 -27.09 20.45 -8.41
CA LEU A 300 -25.76 20.14 -8.93
C LEU A 300 -24.83 21.32 -8.68
N TRP A 301 -23.73 21.05 -7.98
CA TRP A 301 -22.58 21.92 -7.84
C TRP A 301 -21.41 21.32 -8.60
N GLU A 302 -20.88 22.08 -9.56
CA GLU A 302 -19.66 21.77 -10.27
C GLU A 302 -18.65 22.88 -9.98
N PHE A 303 -17.55 22.48 -9.35
CA PHE A 303 -16.56 23.39 -8.86
C PHE A 303 -15.41 23.49 -9.84
N LYS A 304 -15.13 24.70 -10.33
CA LYS A 304 -13.88 24.98 -11.02
C LYS A 304 -12.76 25.03 -9.98
N VAL A 305 -11.56 24.61 -10.37
CA VAL A 305 -10.43 24.35 -9.45
C VAL A 305 -10.00 25.59 -8.62
N GLN A 306 -10.46 26.80 -8.97
CA GLN A 306 -9.99 28.08 -8.41
C GLN A 306 -11.05 28.95 -7.70
N GLU A 307 -12.33 28.57 -7.61
CA GLU A 307 -13.38 29.47 -7.06
C GLU A 307 -14.15 28.86 -5.88
N ASN A 308 -14.05 29.47 -4.68
CA ASN A 308 -14.93 29.25 -3.51
C ASN A 308 -15.34 27.78 -3.22
N ASN A 309 -14.44 26.84 -3.49
CA ASN A 309 -14.69 25.42 -3.27
C ASN A 309 -14.73 25.17 -1.77
N PRO A 310 -15.75 24.46 -1.26
CA PRO A 310 -15.73 23.99 0.12
C PRO A 310 -14.52 23.09 0.34
N ILE A 311 -13.60 23.60 1.15
CA ILE A 311 -12.35 22.98 1.55
C ILE A 311 -12.35 22.85 3.06
N ILE A 312 -11.95 21.68 3.54
CA ILE A 312 -11.72 21.42 4.96
C ILE A 312 -10.31 20.88 5.14
N SER A 313 -9.51 21.57 5.95
CA SER A 313 -8.16 21.16 6.34
C SER A 313 -8.16 20.80 7.82
N PHE A 314 -7.57 19.66 8.18
CA PHE A 314 -7.57 19.16 9.54
C PHE A 314 -6.33 18.31 9.83
N ASP A 315 -5.88 18.38 11.07
CA ASP A 315 -4.85 17.50 11.60
C ASP A 315 -5.49 16.36 12.37
N ILE A 316 -5.08 15.13 12.10
CA ILE A 316 -5.66 13.95 12.72
C ILE A 316 -4.62 12.85 12.90
N TYR A 317 -4.70 12.13 14.02
CA TYR A 317 -3.89 10.94 14.24
C TYR A 317 -4.39 9.79 13.37
N VAL A 318 -3.47 9.05 12.74
CA VAL A 318 -3.81 7.95 11.82
C VAL A 318 -4.67 6.87 12.48
N ASP A 319 -4.55 6.68 13.80
CA ASP A 319 -5.36 5.72 14.54
C ASP A 319 -6.80 6.18 14.83
N GLU A 320 -7.09 7.47 14.64
CA GLU A 320 -8.42 8.05 14.84
C GLU A 320 -9.28 7.96 13.57
N PHE A 321 -8.73 7.59 12.40
CA PHE A 321 -9.51 7.51 11.15
C PHE A 321 -10.71 6.57 11.25
N SER A 322 -10.58 5.46 11.98
CA SER A 322 -11.66 4.46 12.08
C SER A 322 -12.82 4.88 12.95
N SER A 323 -12.58 5.87 13.82
CA SER A 323 -13.53 6.38 14.80
C SER A 323 -14.02 7.78 14.44
N SER A 324 -13.35 8.44 13.50
CA SER A 324 -13.72 9.74 12.98
C SER A 324 -14.73 9.61 11.84
N SER A 325 -15.56 10.64 11.67
CA SER A 325 -16.56 10.69 10.62
C SER A 325 -16.44 11.95 9.77
N PHE A 326 -16.71 11.80 8.49
CA PHE A 326 -16.96 12.89 7.57
C PHE A 326 -18.48 13.07 7.46
N GLU A 327 -18.96 14.30 7.60
CA GLU A 327 -20.37 14.65 7.49
C GLU A 327 -20.55 15.68 6.37
N PHE A 328 -21.41 15.34 5.41
CA PHE A 328 -21.92 16.27 4.40
C PHE A 328 -23.25 16.84 4.90
N ILE A 329 -23.39 18.16 4.98
CA ILE A 329 -24.59 18.82 5.49
C ILE A 329 -25.18 19.70 4.40
N LEU A 330 -26.41 19.40 3.98
CA LEU A 330 -27.18 20.22 3.05
C LEU A 330 -28.07 21.19 3.84
N TRP A 331 -27.99 22.46 3.49
CA TRP A 331 -28.76 23.55 4.04
C TRP A 331 -29.64 24.19 2.97
N GLY A 332 -30.76 24.76 3.40
CA GLY A 332 -31.67 25.52 2.56
C GLY A 332 -31.97 26.85 3.21
N SER A 333 -32.08 27.90 2.40
CA SER A 333 -32.42 29.25 2.83
C SER A 333 -33.67 29.74 2.12
N SER A 334 -34.60 30.26 2.92
CA SER A 334 -35.82 30.91 2.43
C SER A 334 -35.58 32.35 2.00
N LYS A 335 -34.43 32.96 2.36
CA LYS A 335 -34.09 34.36 2.09
C LYS A 335 -32.57 34.56 1.92
N PRO A 336 -31.97 34.18 0.79
CA PRO A 336 -30.51 34.15 0.62
C PRO A 336 -29.82 35.53 0.63
N ASN A 337 -30.57 36.62 0.47
CA ASN A 337 -30.03 37.98 0.35
C ASN A 337 -30.10 38.81 1.64
N GLU A 338 -30.83 38.36 2.66
CA GLU A 338 -30.87 39.05 3.96
C GLU A 338 -29.59 38.67 4.73
N LYS A 339 -28.59 39.58 4.68
CA LYS A 339 -27.43 39.49 5.58
C LYS A 339 -27.96 39.60 7.01
N SER A 340 -27.54 38.69 7.88
CA SER A 340 -27.83 38.59 9.33
C SER A 340 -29.25 38.14 9.69
N ASP A 341 -29.45 36.82 9.73
CA ASP A 341 -29.64 36.08 10.99
C ASP A 341 -29.62 34.57 10.69
N ASN A 342 -28.97 33.78 11.56
CA ASN A 342 -28.91 32.31 11.46
C ASN A 342 -30.29 31.65 11.41
N GLU A 343 -31.36 32.39 11.71
CA GLU A 343 -32.75 31.92 11.69
C GLU A 343 -33.28 31.60 10.28
N SER A 344 -32.66 32.13 9.22
CA SER A 344 -33.16 31.93 7.84
C SER A 344 -32.68 30.64 7.15
N VAL A 345 -31.75 29.89 7.79
CA VAL A 345 -31.12 28.70 7.21
C VAL A 345 -31.58 27.44 7.95
N ARG A 346 -32.14 26.48 7.22
CA ARG A 346 -32.61 25.20 7.75
C ARG A 346 -31.77 24.05 7.22
N LYS A 347 -31.41 23.11 8.10
CA LYS A 347 -30.77 21.84 7.70
C LYS A 347 -31.80 20.98 6.96
N ILE A 348 -31.51 20.67 5.69
CA ILE A 348 -32.35 19.84 4.82
C ILE A 348 -32.04 18.36 5.07
N GLY A 349 -30.76 18.02 5.18
CA GLY A 349 -30.32 16.68 5.50
C GLY A 349 -28.80 16.58 5.65
N ASN A 350 -28.34 15.47 6.17
CA ASN A 350 -26.93 15.14 6.22
C ASN A 350 -26.67 13.69 5.82
N SER A 351 -25.44 13.43 5.41
CA SER A 351 -24.88 12.09 5.30
C SER A 351 -23.62 12.00 6.14
N ILE A 352 -23.43 10.87 6.82
CA ILE A 352 -22.29 10.60 7.71
C ILE A 352 -21.56 9.36 7.21
N ILE A 353 -20.26 9.49 7.00
CA ILE A 353 -19.39 8.45 6.45
C ILE A 353 -18.22 8.25 7.40
N SER A 354 -17.79 7.00 7.57
CA SER A 354 -16.51 6.73 8.23
C SER A 354 -15.36 7.34 7.43
N LEU A 355 -14.50 8.07 8.13
CA LEU A 355 -13.34 8.71 7.52
C LEU A 355 -12.38 7.66 6.91
N ASN A 356 -12.34 6.43 7.43
CA ASN A 356 -11.59 5.32 6.85
C ASN A 356 -11.82 5.10 5.35
N LYS A 357 -13.03 5.38 4.82
CA LYS A 357 -13.30 5.22 3.38
C LYS A 357 -12.43 6.15 2.53
N PHE A 358 -12.14 7.35 3.04
CA PHE A 358 -11.31 8.37 2.41
C PHE A 358 -9.81 8.03 2.42
N PHE A 359 -9.39 7.17 3.35
CA PHE A 359 -7.98 6.81 3.55
C PHE A 359 -7.69 5.33 3.24
N SER A 360 -8.66 4.59 2.69
CA SER A 360 -8.51 3.17 2.36
C SER A 360 -7.61 2.93 1.13
N GLN A 361 -7.10 1.70 0.97
CA GLN A 361 -6.20 1.34 -0.13
C GLN A 361 -6.89 1.33 -1.51
N ASN A 362 -8.22 1.29 -1.55
CA ASN A 362 -9.01 1.19 -2.79
C ASN A 362 -9.36 2.56 -3.39
N VAL A 363 -8.71 3.63 -2.93
CA VAL A 363 -8.93 4.98 -3.43
C VAL A 363 -8.05 5.21 -4.66
N ASN A 364 -8.58 5.91 -5.67
CA ASN A 364 -7.83 6.26 -6.87
C ASN A 364 -6.71 7.25 -6.52
N VAL A 365 -5.47 6.75 -6.42
CA VAL A 365 -4.29 7.59 -6.15
C VAL A 365 -3.87 8.25 -7.46
N LEU A 366 -4.18 9.54 -7.58
CA LEU A 366 -3.83 10.35 -8.74
C LEU A 366 -2.32 10.54 -8.83
N ALA A 367 -1.71 10.92 -7.70
CA ALA A 367 -0.28 11.11 -7.52
C ALA A 367 0.15 10.76 -6.09
N GLU A 368 1.33 10.16 -5.95
CA GLU A 368 2.00 9.93 -4.66
C GLU A 368 3.41 10.50 -4.81
N LEU A 369 3.62 11.68 -4.25
CA LEU A 369 4.94 12.25 -4.04
C LEU A 369 5.49 11.73 -2.72
N ASP A 370 6.79 11.92 -2.48
CA ASP A 370 7.45 11.50 -1.24
C ASP A 370 6.71 11.94 0.03
N ARG A 371 6.04 13.10 0.00
CA ARG A 371 5.39 13.72 1.16
C ARG A 371 3.89 13.86 1.07
N ILE A 372 3.32 13.85 -0.14
CA ILE A 372 1.91 14.19 -0.35
C ILE A 372 1.28 13.11 -1.23
N SER A 373 0.17 12.57 -0.75
CA SER A 373 -0.71 11.71 -1.53
C SER A 373 -1.91 12.52 -2.00
N LEU A 374 -2.10 12.58 -3.30
CA LEU A 374 -3.29 13.13 -3.95
C LEU A 374 -4.22 11.98 -4.34
N GLN A 375 -5.43 12.00 -3.81
CA GLN A 375 -6.39 10.92 -3.97
C GLN A 375 -7.74 11.47 -4.42
N GLU A 376 -8.41 10.73 -5.30
CA GLU A 376 -9.76 11.06 -5.75
C GLU A 376 -10.76 10.06 -5.17
N VAL A 377 -11.73 10.60 -4.43
CA VAL A 377 -12.77 9.80 -3.77
C VAL A 377 -14.12 10.16 -4.33
N ILE A 378 -14.77 9.16 -4.90
CA ILE A 378 -16.18 9.22 -5.28
C ILE A 378 -17.00 8.62 -4.16
N PHE A 379 -18.01 9.36 -3.75
CA PHE A 379 -18.89 9.05 -2.64
C PHE A 379 -20.35 9.08 -3.11
N THR A 380 -21.15 8.13 -2.65
CA THR A 380 -22.61 8.12 -2.86
C THR A 380 -23.31 7.59 -1.62
N ASP A 381 -24.30 8.32 -1.11
CA ASP A 381 -25.09 7.91 0.07
C ASP A 381 -26.45 8.61 0.13
N LYS A 382 -27.24 8.25 1.14
CA LYS A 382 -28.54 8.83 1.46
C LYS A 382 -28.37 10.07 2.33
N LEU A 383 -29.19 11.08 2.07
CA LEU A 383 -29.38 12.23 2.95
C LEU A 383 -30.49 11.90 3.97
N TRP A 384 -30.19 12.16 5.24
CA TRP A 384 -31.10 11.90 6.35
C TRP A 384 -31.41 13.19 7.12
N ILE A 385 -32.63 13.31 7.63
CA ILE A 385 -33.01 14.31 8.62
C ILE A 385 -33.99 13.67 9.59
N HIS A 386 -33.75 13.78 10.90
CA HIS A 386 -34.61 13.18 11.93
C HIS A 386 -35.02 11.71 11.66
N GLY A 387 -34.10 10.89 11.16
CA GLY A 387 -34.33 9.47 10.85
C GLY A 387 -35.08 9.20 9.54
N GLN A 388 -35.47 10.24 8.78
CA GLN A 388 -36.10 10.10 7.48
C GLN A 388 -35.10 10.32 6.34
N CYS A 389 -35.13 9.44 5.34
CA CYS A 389 -34.32 9.60 4.14
C CYS A 389 -35.00 10.60 3.21
N VAL A 390 -34.41 11.79 3.07
CA VAL A 390 -34.93 12.91 2.29
C VAL A 390 -34.33 13.02 0.89
N GLY A 391 -33.28 12.25 0.60
CA GLY A 391 -32.62 12.29 -0.69
C GLY A 391 -31.38 11.42 -0.76
N ARG A 392 -30.56 11.69 -1.76
CA ARG A 392 -29.25 11.08 -1.98
C ARG A 392 -28.24 12.16 -2.33
N VAL A 393 -26.99 11.91 -2.00
CA VAL A 393 -25.84 12.73 -2.40
C VAL A 393 -24.86 11.84 -3.14
N LYS A 394 -24.37 12.32 -4.28
CA LYS A 394 -23.23 11.79 -5.01
C LYS A 394 -22.20 12.91 -5.08
N ALA A 395 -21.03 12.71 -4.48
CA ALA A 395 -19.98 13.71 -4.46
C ALA A 395 -18.64 13.12 -4.89
N GLU A 396 -17.80 13.96 -5.45
CA GLU A 396 -16.43 13.69 -5.82
C GLU A 396 -15.53 14.67 -5.08
N PHE A 397 -14.52 14.14 -4.40
CA PHE A 397 -13.58 14.90 -3.59
C PHE A 397 -12.15 14.63 -4.03
N ILE A 398 -11.33 15.68 -3.99
CA ILE A 398 -9.88 15.58 -4.05
C ILE A 398 -9.35 15.66 -2.61
N ILE A 399 -8.59 14.65 -2.23
CA ILE A 399 -7.96 14.55 -0.92
C ILE A 399 -6.48 14.75 -1.10
N THR A 400 -5.94 15.73 -0.40
CA THR A 400 -4.49 15.92 -0.25
C THR A 400 -4.15 15.55 1.18
N LYS A 401 -3.22 14.63 1.38
CA LYS A 401 -2.78 14.25 2.72
C LYS A 401 -1.29 14.01 2.76
N ASP A 402 -0.69 14.16 3.93
CA ASP A 402 0.70 13.73 4.09
C ASP A 402 0.80 12.22 3.86
N THR A 403 1.89 11.80 3.20
CA THR A 403 2.28 10.39 3.21
C THR A 403 2.63 10.02 4.65
N PHE A 404 1.80 9.18 5.24
CA PHE A 404 2.14 8.59 6.52
C PHE A 404 3.05 7.38 6.29
N ILE A 405 4.02 7.20 7.17
CA ILE A 405 4.99 6.11 7.10
C ILE A 405 4.18 4.80 7.13
N ARG A 406 4.12 4.11 5.98
CA ARG A 406 3.41 2.84 5.88
C ARG A 406 4.14 1.84 6.75
N GLN A 407 3.41 1.35 7.74
CA GLN A 407 3.90 0.32 8.63
C GLN A 407 4.24 -0.92 7.83
N MET A 408 5.43 -1.43 8.08
CA MET A 408 5.73 -2.83 7.85
C MET A 408 5.55 -3.61 9.13
N LEU A 409 4.84 -4.74 9.07
CA LEU A 409 4.86 -5.68 10.18
C LEU A 409 6.23 -6.35 10.22
N GLY A 410 7.10 -5.82 11.10
CA GLY A 410 8.35 -6.49 11.47
C GLY A 410 8.05 -7.77 12.23
N GLY A 411 8.67 -8.88 11.83
CA GLY A 411 8.67 -10.13 12.58
C GLY A 411 9.84 -10.20 13.53
N PHE A 412 9.61 -10.29 14.83
CA PHE A 412 10.70 -10.43 15.78
C PHE A 412 11.13 -11.88 15.85
N ARG A 413 12.42 -12.12 15.66
CA ARG A 413 13.01 -13.43 15.88
C ARG A 413 13.12 -13.68 17.38
N THR A 414 12.40 -14.69 17.87
CA THR A 414 12.56 -15.23 19.22
C THR A 414 13.36 -16.53 19.14
N GLU A 415 13.73 -17.08 20.29
CA GLU A 415 14.29 -18.44 20.38
C GLU A 415 13.32 -19.51 19.83
N GLU A 416 12.03 -19.16 19.68
CA GLU A 416 10.96 -20.03 19.20
C GLU A 416 10.65 -19.83 17.69
N GLY A 417 11.39 -18.96 16.99
CA GLY A 417 11.20 -18.67 15.58
C GLY A 417 10.83 -17.21 15.29
N ILE A 418 10.43 -16.90 14.06
CA ILE A 418 9.99 -15.55 13.69
C ILE A 418 8.53 -15.36 14.10
N GLN A 419 8.28 -14.54 15.11
CA GLN A 419 6.93 -14.10 15.48
C GLN A 419 6.63 -12.76 14.81
N ARG A 420 5.79 -12.80 13.78
CA ARG A 420 5.14 -11.59 13.23
C ARG A 420 3.84 -11.33 13.97
N SER A 421 3.56 -10.07 14.27
CA SER A 421 2.16 -9.65 14.41
C SER A 421 1.56 -9.82 13.00
N SER A 422 0.78 -10.87 12.78
CA SER A 422 0.47 -11.37 11.43
C SER A 422 -0.32 -10.38 10.57
N GLN A 423 0.08 -10.20 9.30
CA GLN A 423 -0.66 -9.42 8.29
C GLN A 423 -1.72 -10.23 7.54
N LEU A 424 -1.55 -11.55 7.45
CA LEU A 424 -2.64 -12.43 7.04
C LEU A 424 -3.62 -12.48 8.20
N TYR A 425 -4.67 -11.65 8.15
CA TYR A 425 -5.71 -11.69 9.15
C TYR A 425 -6.46 -13.00 8.95
N ILE A 426 -6.03 -14.03 9.67
CA ILE A 426 -6.88 -15.18 9.92
C ILE A 426 -8.07 -14.65 10.73
N LYS A 427 -9.27 -14.66 10.14
CA LYS A 427 -10.48 -14.23 10.86
C LYS A 427 -10.60 -15.10 12.11
N LYS A 428 -10.43 -14.53 13.29
CA LYS A 428 -10.53 -15.26 14.57
C LYS A 428 -11.97 -15.67 14.91
N ASP A 429 -12.95 -15.13 14.20
CA ASP A 429 -14.37 -15.40 14.41
C ASP A 429 -14.82 -16.59 13.56
N LYS A 430 -15.53 -17.52 14.20
CA LYS A 430 -16.06 -18.76 13.61
C LYS A 430 -17.10 -18.44 12.54
N TYR A 431 -16.67 -18.19 11.31
CA TYR A 431 -17.55 -18.29 10.15
C TYR A 431 -17.66 -19.77 9.78
N SER A 432 -18.90 -20.29 9.68
CA SER A 432 -19.19 -21.69 9.36
C SER A 432 -19.63 -21.84 7.89
N GLY A 433 -18.95 -21.13 6.99
CA GLY A 433 -19.20 -21.17 5.55
C GLY A 433 -18.23 -22.10 4.80
N PRO A 434 -18.61 -22.63 3.62
CA PRO A 434 -17.73 -23.48 2.82
C PRO A 434 -16.79 -22.62 1.95
N GLN A 435 -15.48 -22.62 2.26
CA GLN A 435 -14.36 -21.99 1.51
C GLN A 435 -14.50 -20.49 1.20
N SER A 436 -13.43 -19.71 1.28
CA SER A 436 -13.49 -18.32 0.80
C SER A 436 -13.88 -18.32 -0.68
N PRO A 437 -14.90 -17.54 -1.05
CA PRO A 437 -15.46 -17.55 -2.40
C PRO A 437 -14.44 -17.19 -3.49
N ASN A 438 -13.28 -16.64 -3.12
CA ASN A 438 -12.25 -16.18 -4.06
C ASN A 438 -11.26 -17.28 -4.49
N ILE A 439 -10.87 -18.23 -3.62
CA ILE A 439 -9.91 -19.28 -4.03
C ILE A 439 -10.53 -20.15 -5.13
N TYR A 440 -11.81 -20.50 -4.98
CA TYR A 440 -12.52 -21.28 -5.99
C TYR A 440 -12.62 -20.52 -7.33
N GLN A 441 -12.85 -19.21 -7.29
CA GLN A 441 -12.83 -18.38 -8.51
C GLN A 441 -11.44 -18.37 -9.17
N ILE A 442 -10.37 -18.34 -8.39
CA ILE A 442 -9.00 -18.40 -8.92
C ILE A 442 -8.73 -19.76 -9.57
N ILE A 443 -9.20 -20.87 -8.99
CA ILE A 443 -9.12 -22.21 -9.60
C ILE A 443 -9.88 -22.25 -10.93
N GLN A 444 -11.10 -21.70 -10.99
CA GLN A 444 -11.88 -21.64 -12.22
C GLN A 444 -11.16 -20.83 -13.30
N ILE A 445 -10.67 -19.65 -12.94
CA ILE A 445 -9.87 -18.79 -13.83
C ILE A 445 -8.63 -19.54 -14.34
N ASN A 446 -7.95 -20.30 -13.48
CA ASN A 446 -6.78 -21.07 -13.88
C ASN A 446 -7.11 -22.10 -14.97
N ASN A 447 -8.19 -22.85 -14.77
CA ASN A 447 -8.64 -23.85 -15.74
C ASN A 447 -9.06 -23.20 -17.07
N GLU A 448 -9.70 -22.03 -17.01
CA GLU A 448 -10.06 -21.26 -18.22
C GLU A 448 -8.81 -20.77 -18.98
N ILE A 449 -7.77 -20.32 -18.26
CA ILE A 449 -6.49 -19.92 -18.87
C ILE A 449 -5.85 -21.12 -19.56
N ASP A 450 -5.77 -22.27 -18.90
CA ASP A 450 -5.18 -23.50 -19.47
C ASP A 450 -5.91 -23.95 -20.73
N GLU A 451 -7.25 -23.93 -20.71
CA GLU A 451 -8.04 -24.32 -21.87
C GLU A 451 -7.80 -23.39 -23.06
N LEU A 452 -7.76 -22.08 -22.82
CA LEU A 452 -7.53 -21.08 -23.86
C LEU A 452 -6.09 -21.09 -24.39
N ALA A 453 -5.09 -21.27 -23.51
CA ALA A 453 -3.69 -21.42 -23.88
C ALA A 453 -3.47 -22.71 -24.71
N GLY A 454 -4.13 -23.81 -24.34
CA GLY A 454 -4.13 -25.04 -25.12
C GLY A 454 -4.70 -24.85 -26.53
N LYS A 455 -5.73 -24.02 -26.69
CA LYS A 455 -6.27 -23.65 -28.01
C LYS A 455 -5.30 -22.78 -28.82
N LEU A 456 -4.58 -21.86 -28.19
CA LEU A 456 -3.55 -21.04 -28.86
C LEU A 456 -2.39 -21.87 -29.42
N ASN A 457 -2.07 -23.00 -28.80
CA ASN A 457 -1.02 -23.91 -29.25
C ASN A 457 -1.39 -24.72 -30.51
N GLN A 458 -2.64 -24.66 -30.98
CA GLN A 458 -3.08 -25.39 -32.17
C GLN A 458 -2.55 -24.73 -33.45
N LYS A 459 -1.72 -25.45 -34.22
CA LYS A 459 -1.10 -24.96 -35.46
C LYS A 459 -2.10 -24.48 -36.54
N SER A 460 -3.35 -24.96 -36.49
CA SER A 460 -4.40 -24.66 -37.47
C SER A 460 -5.33 -23.52 -37.08
N LEU A 461 -5.02 -22.77 -36.01
CA LEU A 461 -5.91 -21.74 -35.49
C LEU A 461 -6.02 -20.56 -36.45
N GLN A 462 -7.24 -20.18 -36.85
CA GLN A 462 -7.42 -19.01 -37.72
C GLN A 462 -7.08 -17.72 -36.96
N HIS A 463 -6.50 -16.73 -37.65
CA HIS A 463 -6.15 -15.44 -37.03
C HIS A 463 -7.34 -14.79 -36.30
N ARG A 464 -8.55 -14.87 -36.87
CA ARG A 464 -9.77 -14.35 -36.24
C ARG A 464 -10.11 -15.04 -34.92
N GLU A 465 -9.84 -16.34 -34.81
CA GLU A 465 -10.05 -17.11 -33.58
C GLU A 465 -8.98 -16.77 -32.54
N ARG A 466 -7.72 -16.63 -32.98
CA ARG A 466 -6.60 -16.19 -32.14
C ARG A 466 -6.89 -14.85 -31.46
N VAL A 467 -7.36 -13.86 -32.21
CA VAL A 467 -7.75 -12.54 -31.66
C VAL A 467 -8.88 -12.65 -30.64
N LYS A 468 -9.89 -13.51 -30.88
CA LYS A 468 -10.98 -13.75 -29.91
C LYS A 468 -10.46 -14.39 -28.63
N ILE A 469 -9.58 -15.38 -28.75
CA ILE A 469 -8.99 -16.08 -27.61
C ILE A 469 -8.14 -15.10 -26.79
N ASN A 470 -7.28 -14.31 -27.44
CA ASN A 470 -6.45 -13.31 -26.76
C ASN A 470 -7.30 -12.26 -26.04
N LYS A 471 -8.41 -11.82 -26.63
CA LYS A 471 -9.35 -10.92 -25.95
C LYS A 471 -9.98 -11.56 -24.72
N ALA A 472 -10.35 -12.85 -24.78
CA ALA A 472 -10.89 -13.58 -23.64
C ALA A 472 -9.83 -13.75 -22.53
N ILE A 473 -8.60 -14.10 -22.90
CA ILE A 473 -7.46 -14.19 -21.97
C ILE A 473 -7.23 -12.84 -21.28
N ASN A 474 -7.23 -11.72 -22.00
CA ASN A 474 -7.06 -10.40 -21.38
C ASN A 474 -8.12 -10.13 -20.30
N GLN A 475 -9.39 -10.42 -20.57
CA GLN A 475 -10.46 -10.24 -19.59
C GLN A 475 -10.27 -11.13 -18.36
N ILE A 476 -9.80 -12.36 -18.56
CA ILE A 476 -9.52 -13.31 -17.48
C ILE A 476 -8.32 -12.84 -16.66
N ILE A 477 -7.27 -12.32 -17.28
CA ILE A 477 -6.07 -11.79 -16.62
C ILE A 477 -6.40 -10.52 -15.82
N GLU A 478 -7.22 -9.62 -16.35
CA GLU A 478 -7.70 -8.46 -15.59
C GLU A 478 -8.48 -8.90 -14.35
N LYS A 479 -9.40 -9.86 -14.51
CA LYS A 479 -10.15 -10.45 -13.38
C LYS A 479 -9.20 -11.09 -12.36
N LEU A 480 -8.23 -11.88 -12.81
CA LEU A 480 -7.24 -12.52 -11.95
C LEU A 480 -6.39 -11.48 -11.20
N SER A 481 -5.94 -10.43 -11.90
CA SER A 481 -5.17 -9.33 -11.31
C SER A 481 -5.95 -8.66 -10.18
N THR A 482 -7.25 -8.40 -10.37
CA THR A 482 -8.09 -7.82 -9.31
C THR A 482 -8.24 -8.77 -8.11
N LEU A 483 -8.47 -10.06 -8.34
CA LEU A 483 -8.61 -11.05 -7.27
C LEU A 483 -7.31 -11.22 -6.46
N ILE A 484 -6.16 -11.24 -7.14
CA ILE A 484 -4.86 -11.40 -6.47
C ILE A 484 -4.47 -10.15 -5.70
N LYS A 485 -4.72 -8.95 -6.25
CA LYS A 485 -4.41 -7.66 -5.60
C LYS A 485 -5.29 -7.39 -4.39
N ASN A 486 -6.53 -7.88 -4.39
CA ASN A 486 -7.39 -7.85 -3.23
C ASN A 486 -6.86 -8.85 -2.19
N GLN A 487 -6.05 -8.36 -1.24
CA GLN A 487 -5.60 -9.15 -0.09
C GLN A 487 -6.79 -9.43 0.84
N GLU A 488 -7.60 -10.42 0.48
CA GLU A 488 -8.68 -10.89 1.35
C GLU A 488 -8.17 -11.83 2.44
N LEU A 489 -8.96 -11.87 3.51
CA LEU A 489 -8.63 -12.53 4.76
C LEU A 489 -8.98 -14.02 4.70
N TYR A 490 -8.00 -14.89 4.92
CA TYR A 490 -8.23 -16.32 5.15
C TYR A 490 -9.05 -16.53 6.44
N GLU A 491 -9.92 -17.52 6.46
CA GLU A 491 -10.70 -17.87 7.66
C GLU A 491 -9.86 -18.65 8.66
N ASN A 492 -8.93 -19.48 8.17
CA ASN A 492 -8.06 -20.31 9.00
C ASN A 492 -6.75 -20.66 8.28
N LEU A 493 -5.84 -21.30 9.01
CA LEU A 493 -4.54 -21.71 8.48
C LEU A 493 -4.67 -22.76 7.35
N GLU A 494 -5.63 -23.68 7.45
CA GLU A 494 -5.83 -24.74 6.45
C GLU A 494 -6.23 -24.18 5.10
N GLU A 495 -7.06 -23.14 5.09
CA GLU A 495 -7.43 -22.43 3.88
C GLU A 495 -6.25 -21.69 3.24
N MET A 496 -5.43 -21.01 4.04
CA MET A 496 -4.20 -20.37 3.56
C MET A 496 -3.25 -21.43 2.95
N ILE A 497 -3.11 -22.58 3.61
CA ILE A 497 -2.34 -23.74 3.11
C ILE A 497 -2.88 -24.22 1.77
N ALA A 498 -4.20 -24.36 1.62
CA ALA A 498 -4.82 -24.74 0.35
C ALA A 498 -4.57 -23.69 -0.75
N ALA A 499 -4.68 -22.41 -0.40
CA ALA A 499 -4.42 -21.30 -1.32
C ALA A 499 -2.98 -21.30 -1.85
N GLN A 500 -1.99 -21.63 -1.01
CA GLN A 500 -0.58 -21.74 -1.43
C GLN A 500 -0.44 -22.68 -2.63
N LEU A 501 -1.11 -23.84 -2.62
CA LEU A 501 -1.04 -24.79 -3.72
C LEU A 501 -1.66 -24.22 -5.00
N VAL A 502 -2.85 -23.62 -4.88
CA VAL A 502 -3.56 -22.98 -6.01
C VAL A 502 -2.72 -21.88 -6.64
N PHE A 503 -2.08 -21.03 -5.84
CA PHE A 503 -1.22 -19.98 -6.37
C PHE A 503 0.01 -20.54 -7.08
N VAL A 504 0.61 -21.63 -6.60
CA VAL A 504 1.71 -22.29 -7.30
C VAL A 504 1.26 -22.81 -8.66
N ASP A 505 0.11 -23.49 -8.72
CA ASP A 505 -0.45 -24.03 -9.96
C ASP A 505 -0.77 -22.91 -10.96
N VAL A 506 -1.44 -21.85 -10.51
CA VAL A 506 -1.74 -20.67 -11.34
C VAL A 506 -0.48 -20.03 -11.88
N THR A 507 0.54 -19.85 -11.02
CA THR A 507 1.79 -19.21 -11.44
C THR A 507 2.53 -20.07 -12.47
N LYS A 508 2.53 -21.39 -12.29
CA LYS A 508 3.13 -22.33 -13.23
C LYS A 508 2.43 -22.29 -14.60
N ASN A 509 1.11 -22.35 -14.62
CA ASN A 509 0.32 -22.30 -15.85
C ASN A 509 0.49 -20.99 -16.62
N LEU A 510 0.49 -19.86 -15.89
CA LEU A 510 0.78 -18.55 -16.47
C LEU A 510 2.19 -18.52 -17.08
N LEU A 511 3.18 -19.07 -16.40
CA LEU A 511 4.56 -19.09 -16.88
C LEU A 511 4.72 -19.97 -18.12
N GLU A 512 4.09 -21.14 -18.16
CA GLU A 512 4.11 -22.05 -19.32
C GLU A 512 3.41 -21.44 -20.54
N SER A 513 2.37 -20.65 -20.30
CA SER A 513 1.58 -20.00 -21.35
C SER A 513 2.18 -18.68 -21.83
N ALA A 514 3.07 -18.04 -21.06
CA ALA A 514 3.56 -16.68 -21.32
C ALA A 514 4.15 -16.47 -22.72
N ASP A 515 4.84 -17.49 -23.26
CA ASP A 515 5.47 -17.43 -24.58
C ASP A 515 4.46 -17.58 -25.74
N LEU A 516 3.23 -18.04 -25.46
CA LEU A 516 2.17 -18.27 -26.45
C LEU A 516 1.28 -17.03 -26.68
N ILE A 517 1.31 -16.11 -25.71
CA ILE A 517 0.46 -14.93 -25.68
C ILE A 517 1.03 -13.83 -26.59
N ASP A 518 0.13 -13.06 -27.20
CA ASP A 518 0.50 -11.90 -28.02
C ASP A 518 1.24 -10.83 -27.21
N GLU A 519 2.14 -10.12 -27.90
CA GLU A 519 3.03 -9.10 -27.32
C GLU A 519 2.27 -8.03 -26.52
N ASP A 520 1.11 -7.59 -27.01
CA ASP A 520 0.25 -6.58 -26.36
C ASP A 520 -0.26 -6.99 -24.96
N LEU A 521 -0.33 -8.30 -24.67
CA LEU A 521 -0.84 -8.83 -23.40
C LEU A 521 0.28 -9.30 -22.46
N ARG A 522 1.49 -9.43 -22.98
CA ARG A 522 2.65 -9.98 -22.28
C ARG A 522 2.98 -9.19 -21.02
N ASP A 523 2.88 -7.86 -21.08
CA ASP A 523 3.11 -6.97 -19.94
C ASP A 523 2.19 -7.28 -18.75
N GLN A 524 0.90 -7.45 -19.02
CA GLN A 524 -0.09 -7.75 -17.99
C GLN A 524 0.14 -9.15 -17.39
N TYR A 525 0.54 -10.10 -18.23
CA TYR A 525 0.89 -11.46 -17.81
C TYR A 525 2.05 -11.46 -16.82
N TYR A 526 3.14 -10.77 -17.16
CA TYR A 526 4.31 -10.66 -16.27
C TYR A 526 4.02 -9.86 -15.01
N ASP A 527 3.17 -8.82 -15.08
CA ASP A 527 2.72 -8.10 -13.88
C ASP A 527 1.96 -9.02 -12.90
N VAL A 528 1.10 -9.90 -13.41
CA VAL A 528 0.42 -10.91 -12.57
C VAL A 528 1.40 -11.92 -12.01
N LEU A 529 2.35 -12.43 -12.81
CA LEU A 529 3.41 -13.35 -12.35
C LEU A 529 4.27 -12.73 -11.24
N ILE A 530 4.71 -11.48 -11.41
CA ILE A 530 5.47 -10.72 -10.40
C ILE A 530 4.64 -10.57 -9.12
N THR A 531 3.35 -10.26 -9.26
CA THR A 531 2.46 -10.11 -8.11
C THR A 531 2.31 -11.43 -7.36
N LEU A 532 2.13 -12.55 -8.08
CA LEU A 532 2.02 -13.90 -7.51
C LEU A 532 3.32 -14.33 -6.79
N LEU A 533 4.47 -14.11 -7.39
CA LEU A 533 5.77 -14.46 -6.79
C LEU A 533 6.06 -13.72 -5.47
N ASN A 534 5.57 -12.48 -5.38
CA ASN A 534 5.77 -11.59 -4.22
C ASN A 534 4.67 -11.70 -3.16
N ARG A 535 3.75 -12.64 -3.31
CA ARG A 535 2.71 -12.90 -2.33
C ARG A 535 3.26 -13.33 -0.96
N ASP A 536 2.64 -12.82 0.09
CA ASP A 536 3.04 -13.08 1.48
C ASP A 536 2.91 -14.56 1.84
N GLU A 537 1.97 -15.29 1.22
CA GLU A 537 1.76 -16.72 1.49
C GLU A 537 3.01 -17.56 1.15
N PHE A 538 3.90 -17.06 0.29
CA PHE A 538 5.17 -17.72 -0.04
C PHE A 538 6.35 -17.28 0.83
N PHE A 539 6.10 -16.52 1.90
CA PHE A 539 7.15 -16.20 2.86
C PHE A 539 7.46 -17.37 3.77
N ILE A 540 8.71 -17.42 4.25
CA ILE A 540 9.19 -18.49 5.11
C ILE A 540 8.40 -18.66 6.41
N SER A 541 7.79 -17.59 6.93
CA SER A 541 6.92 -17.67 8.11
C SER A 541 5.64 -18.48 7.86
N TYR A 542 5.21 -18.59 6.60
CA TYR A 542 4.01 -19.29 6.19
C TYR A 542 4.32 -20.58 5.44
N LEU A 543 5.38 -20.66 4.64
CA LEU A 543 5.80 -21.91 3.98
C LEU A 543 6.67 -22.80 4.88
N GLY A 544 7.38 -22.21 5.84
CA GLY A 544 8.26 -22.94 6.75
C GLY A 544 7.49 -23.68 7.84
N PHE A 545 8.25 -24.36 8.70
CA PHE A 545 7.74 -25.20 9.77
C PHE A 545 7.98 -24.51 11.12
N ASP A 546 6.90 -24.28 11.86
CA ASP A 546 6.96 -23.71 13.20
C ASP A 546 7.42 -24.74 14.25
N LYS A 547 7.52 -24.32 15.51
CA LYS A 547 8.00 -25.16 16.62
C LYS A 547 7.15 -26.41 16.82
N ASP A 548 5.83 -26.29 16.67
CA ASP A 548 4.89 -27.41 16.87
C ASP A 548 5.01 -28.42 15.72
N LEU A 549 5.10 -27.94 14.48
CA LEU A 549 5.35 -28.78 13.31
C LEU A 549 6.75 -29.42 13.35
N LYS A 550 7.74 -28.74 13.95
CA LYS A 550 9.08 -29.29 14.16
C LYS A 550 9.06 -30.46 15.13
N GLU A 551 8.37 -30.33 16.25
CA GLU A 551 8.18 -31.42 17.20
C GLU A 551 7.43 -32.58 16.53
N ALA A 552 6.35 -32.29 15.81
CA ALA A 552 5.59 -33.28 15.07
C ALA A 552 6.42 -34.02 14.02
N TYR A 553 7.32 -33.32 13.31
CA TYR A 553 8.22 -33.93 12.34
C TYR A 553 9.18 -34.93 12.99
N ASN A 554 9.78 -34.57 14.13
CA ASN A 554 10.71 -35.43 14.84
C ASN A 554 10.02 -36.66 15.44
N LEU A 555 8.75 -36.53 15.86
CA LEU A 555 7.96 -37.59 16.48
C LEU A 555 7.02 -38.32 15.51
N ARG A 556 7.09 -38.05 14.20
CA ARG A 556 6.16 -38.61 13.20
C ARG A 556 6.17 -40.14 13.10
N ASN A 557 7.22 -40.79 13.61
CA ASN A 557 7.35 -42.25 13.64
C ASN A 557 6.85 -42.88 14.95
N ASP A 558 6.54 -42.08 15.97
CA ASP A 558 5.97 -42.56 17.23
C ASP A 558 4.45 -42.73 17.09
N GLN A 559 3.98 -43.99 17.07
CA GLN A 559 2.55 -44.31 16.93
C GLN A 559 1.68 -43.71 18.04
N ASN A 560 2.20 -43.58 19.26
CA ASN A 560 1.47 -42.97 20.38
C ASN A 560 1.31 -41.46 20.18
N TYR A 561 2.33 -40.79 19.64
CA TYR A 561 2.25 -39.37 19.32
C TYR A 561 1.31 -39.12 18.15
N VAL A 562 1.43 -39.90 17.06
CA VAL A 562 0.60 -39.76 15.85
C VAL A 562 -0.88 -39.97 16.14
N SER A 563 -1.22 -40.97 16.96
CA SER A 563 -2.61 -41.24 17.34
C SER A 563 -3.24 -40.12 18.17
N LYS A 564 -2.45 -39.43 19.01
CA LYS A 564 -2.89 -38.28 19.82
C LYS A 564 -2.94 -36.97 19.02
N ASN A 565 -2.07 -36.78 18.04
CA ASN A 565 -1.87 -35.51 17.32
C ASN A 565 -2.23 -35.59 15.83
N LYS A 566 -3.30 -36.31 15.48
CA LYS A 566 -3.70 -36.57 14.08
C LYS A 566 -3.79 -35.30 13.21
N ASN A 567 -4.41 -34.24 13.73
CA ASN A 567 -4.58 -32.98 13.00
C ASN A 567 -3.24 -32.31 12.70
N LEU A 568 -2.32 -32.28 13.67
CA LEU A 568 -1.00 -31.67 13.50
C LEU A 568 -0.15 -32.47 12.50
N ILE A 569 -0.24 -33.81 12.54
CA ILE A 569 0.43 -34.69 11.56
C ILE A 569 -0.17 -34.49 10.16
N GLN A 570 -1.48 -34.33 10.04
CA GLN A 570 -2.13 -34.03 8.76
C GLN A 570 -1.65 -32.68 8.20
N GLN A 571 -1.59 -31.64 9.03
CA GLN A 571 -1.07 -30.32 8.65
C GLN A 571 0.41 -30.38 8.25
N LEU A 572 1.24 -31.13 8.99
CA LEU A 572 2.63 -31.38 8.64
C LEU A 572 2.77 -32.01 7.24
N ASN A 573 2.00 -33.07 6.97
CA ASN A 573 2.04 -33.77 5.70
C ASN A 573 1.58 -32.89 4.53
N GLN A 574 0.54 -32.06 4.76
CA GLN A 574 0.10 -31.06 3.77
C GLN A 574 1.19 -30.03 3.50
N LYS A 575 1.87 -29.51 4.54
CA LYS A 575 2.99 -28.57 4.40
C LYS A 575 4.16 -29.17 3.64
N ILE A 576 4.56 -30.42 3.93
CA ILE A 576 5.61 -31.12 3.18
C ILE A 576 5.21 -31.24 1.70
N ARG A 577 3.97 -31.65 1.41
CA ARG A 577 3.47 -31.74 0.03
C ARG A 577 3.55 -30.39 -0.70
N ILE A 578 3.09 -29.31 -0.08
CA ILE A 578 3.14 -27.97 -0.66
C ILE A 578 4.58 -27.49 -0.82
N GLY A 579 5.44 -27.74 0.17
CA GLY A 579 6.86 -27.40 0.11
C GLY A 579 7.57 -28.08 -1.06
N LEU A 580 7.30 -29.36 -1.32
CA LEU A 580 7.84 -30.07 -2.48
C LEU A 580 7.33 -29.50 -3.80
N HIS A 581 6.04 -29.16 -3.87
CA HIS A 581 5.42 -28.57 -5.05
C HIS A 581 6.01 -27.19 -5.37
N TYR A 582 6.16 -26.36 -4.32
CA TYR A 582 6.77 -25.05 -4.40
C TYR A 582 8.27 -25.12 -4.77
N GLN A 583 9.01 -26.10 -4.23
CA GLN A 583 10.40 -26.34 -4.62
C GLN A 583 10.51 -26.65 -6.12
N ASN A 584 9.68 -27.58 -6.62
CA ASN A 584 9.69 -27.93 -8.04
C ASN A 584 9.33 -26.71 -8.92
N PHE A 585 8.32 -25.95 -8.51
CA PHE A 585 7.95 -24.69 -9.17
C PHE A 585 9.13 -23.70 -9.25
N LEU A 586 9.87 -23.50 -8.15
CA LEU A 586 11.07 -22.65 -8.16
C LEU A 586 12.13 -23.15 -9.15
N HIS A 587 12.38 -24.46 -9.19
CA HIS A 587 13.36 -25.04 -10.11
C HIS A 587 12.94 -24.87 -11.58
N GLN A 588 11.67 -25.13 -11.90
CA GLN A 588 11.11 -24.98 -13.25
C GLN A 588 11.10 -23.52 -13.69
N THR A 589 10.74 -22.60 -12.78
CA THR A 589 10.77 -21.17 -13.06
C THR A 589 12.19 -20.69 -13.31
N PHE A 590 13.17 -21.20 -12.55
CA PHE A 590 14.57 -20.91 -12.77
C PHE A 590 15.04 -21.34 -14.15
N GLU A 591 14.69 -22.55 -14.59
CA GLU A 591 15.00 -23.04 -15.95
C GLU A 591 14.42 -22.12 -17.04
N LYS A 592 13.18 -21.66 -16.89
CA LYS A 592 12.56 -20.73 -17.83
C LYS A 592 13.24 -19.37 -17.82
N VAL A 593 13.59 -18.87 -16.63
CA VAL A 593 14.29 -17.59 -16.48
C VAL A 593 15.69 -17.65 -17.08
N THR A 594 16.42 -18.75 -16.92
CA THR A 594 17.76 -18.88 -17.54
C THR A 594 17.70 -18.96 -19.06
N GLN A 595 16.66 -19.60 -19.62
CA GLN A 595 16.41 -19.56 -21.07
C GLN A 595 16.14 -18.14 -21.58
N LYS A 596 15.46 -17.33 -20.76
CA LYS A 596 15.11 -15.94 -21.08
C LYS A 596 16.30 -14.99 -20.94
N LEU A 597 17.22 -15.21 -19.99
CA LEU A 597 18.38 -14.34 -19.77
C LEU A 597 19.23 -14.05 -21.03
N ASN A 598 19.25 -14.96 -22.00
CA ASN A 598 19.97 -14.80 -23.26
C ASN A 598 19.17 -14.13 -24.40
N GLN A 599 17.88 -13.88 -24.21
CA GLN A 599 17.00 -13.42 -25.28
C GLN A 599 17.13 -11.91 -25.46
N GLN A 600 17.46 -11.48 -26.68
CA GLN A 600 17.39 -10.06 -27.06
C GLN A 600 15.94 -9.64 -27.31
N GLY A 601 15.58 -8.40 -26.95
CA GLY A 601 14.25 -7.85 -27.21
C GLY A 601 13.18 -8.25 -26.19
N GLN A 602 13.56 -8.56 -24.96
CA GLN A 602 12.61 -8.66 -23.85
C GLN A 602 11.89 -7.33 -23.64
N ASN A 603 10.61 -7.40 -23.29
CA ASN A 603 9.90 -6.20 -22.85
C ASN A 603 10.26 -5.87 -21.39
N ASP A 604 10.03 -4.62 -20.97
CA ASP A 604 10.42 -4.13 -19.65
C ASP A 604 9.84 -4.98 -18.50
N LYS A 605 8.64 -5.54 -18.68
CA LYS A 605 7.95 -6.35 -17.66
C LYS A 605 8.53 -7.77 -17.55
N GLU A 606 8.94 -8.34 -18.66
CA GLU A 606 9.61 -9.62 -18.75
C GLU A 606 11.01 -9.54 -18.13
N GLU A 607 11.77 -8.50 -18.45
CA GLU A 607 13.07 -8.23 -17.82
C GLU A 607 12.91 -8.03 -16.30
N LEU A 608 11.90 -7.26 -15.89
CA LEU A 608 11.54 -7.05 -14.49
C LEU A 608 11.20 -8.37 -13.79
N PHE A 609 10.43 -9.25 -14.43
CA PHE A 609 10.10 -10.57 -13.91
C PHE A 609 11.35 -11.44 -13.73
N VAL A 610 12.21 -11.50 -14.76
CA VAL A 610 13.49 -12.24 -14.73
C VAL A 610 14.35 -11.79 -13.55
N ASN A 611 14.57 -10.48 -13.42
CA ASN A 611 15.37 -9.91 -12.34
C ASN A 611 14.74 -10.17 -10.97
N THR A 612 13.43 -9.97 -10.84
CA THR A 612 12.70 -10.24 -9.59
C THR A 612 12.82 -11.70 -9.18
N PHE A 613 12.68 -12.63 -10.14
CA PHE A 613 12.79 -14.04 -9.87
C PHE A 613 14.22 -14.45 -9.47
N LEU A 614 15.27 -13.95 -10.14
CA LEU A 614 16.65 -14.25 -9.76
C LEU A 614 16.96 -13.85 -8.31
N VAL A 615 16.41 -12.72 -7.87
CA VAL A 615 16.50 -12.29 -6.47
C VAL A 615 15.79 -13.27 -5.54
N ILE A 616 14.57 -13.69 -5.88
CA ILE A 616 13.82 -14.69 -5.11
C ILE A 616 14.59 -16.01 -5.04
N ALA A 617 15.10 -16.47 -6.19
CA ALA A 617 15.87 -17.70 -6.32
C ALA A 617 17.13 -17.66 -5.44
N PHE A 618 17.84 -16.53 -5.39
CA PHE A 618 19.02 -16.37 -4.55
C PHE A 618 18.73 -16.66 -3.07
N PHE A 619 17.56 -16.26 -2.55
CA PHE A 619 17.22 -16.55 -1.14
C PHE A 619 16.54 -17.88 -0.91
N ARG A 620 15.77 -18.35 -1.89
CA ARG A 620 14.89 -19.50 -1.72
C ARG A 620 15.47 -20.79 -2.31
N ILE A 621 16.57 -20.73 -3.08
CA ILE A 621 17.21 -21.88 -3.72
C ILE A 621 18.70 -21.96 -3.28
N PRO A 622 19.02 -22.75 -2.25
CA PRO A 622 20.36 -22.80 -1.65
C PRO A 622 21.47 -23.18 -2.63
N GLN A 623 21.18 -24.08 -3.57
CA GLN A 623 22.15 -24.51 -4.58
C GLN A 623 22.56 -23.36 -5.50
N PHE A 624 21.58 -22.54 -5.93
CA PHE A 624 21.82 -21.35 -6.74
C PHE A 624 22.55 -20.28 -5.93
N GLN A 625 22.13 -20.05 -4.67
CA GLN A 625 22.78 -19.13 -3.75
C GLN A 625 24.28 -19.42 -3.60
N ASN A 626 24.61 -20.67 -3.27
CA ASN A 626 25.99 -21.12 -3.09
C ASN A 626 26.80 -20.95 -4.37
N LEU A 627 26.20 -21.23 -5.53
CA LEU A 627 26.88 -21.05 -6.80
C LEU A 627 27.18 -19.58 -7.09
N VAL A 628 26.22 -18.67 -6.91
CA VAL A 628 26.43 -17.22 -7.06
C VAL A 628 27.53 -16.74 -6.11
N ILE A 629 27.51 -17.17 -4.85
CA ILE A 629 28.55 -16.83 -3.87
C ILE A 629 29.93 -17.32 -4.33
N ASN A 630 30.02 -18.54 -4.87
CA ASN A 630 31.29 -19.10 -5.35
C ASN A 630 31.80 -18.35 -6.58
N ILE A 631 30.93 -18.07 -7.55
CA ILE A 631 31.26 -17.26 -8.73
C ILE A 631 31.82 -15.91 -8.30
N LEU A 632 31.15 -15.22 -7.38
CA LEU A 632 31.58 -13.90 -6.90
C LEU A 632 32.90 -13.94 -6.10
N LYS A 633 33.27 -15.08 -5.54
CA LYS A 633 34.57 -15.28 -4.88
C LYS A 633 35.69 -15.56 -5.88
N GLU A 634 35.42 -16.40 -6.88
CA GLU A 634 36.37 -16.73 -7.94
C GLU A 634 36.67 -15.51 -8.81
N ASP A 635 35.65 -14.70 -9.08
CA ASP A 635 35.69 -13.62 -10.07
C ASP A 635 35.85 -12.21 -9.48
N GLN A 636 36.33 -12.11 -8.23
CA GLN A 636 36.70 -10.83 -7.60
C GLN A 636 37.67 -10.00 -8.45
N ARG A 637 38.39 -10.63 -9.39
CA ARG A 637 39.34 -9.98 -10.29
C ARG A 637 38.71 -9.35 -11.55
N LEU A 638 37.53 -9.80 -11.99
CA LEU A 638 36.83 -9.27 -13.19
C LEU A 638 35.75 -8.25 -12.86
N LEU A 639 35.30 -8.18 -11.60
CA LEU A 639 34.53 -7.04 -11.09
C LEU A 639 35.47 -5.83 -11.04
N ASN A 640 35.60 -5.15 -12.18
CA ASN A 640 36.48 -4.01 -12.50
C ASN A 640 36.91 -3.14 -11.31
N GLU A 641 38.07 -2.48 -11.44
CA GLU A 641 38.54 -1.41 -10.53
C GLU A 641 37.47 -0.34 -10.24
N GLU A 642 36.52 -0.10 -11.15
CA GLU A 642 35.34 0.77 -10.93
C GLU A 642 34.39 0.21 -9.85
N PHE A 643 34.15 -1.11 -9.85
CA PHE A 643 33.31 -1.78 -8.87
C PHE A 643 33.99 -1.85 -7.49
N GLU A 644 35.31 -2.05 -7.45
CA GLU A 644 36.09 -2.00 -6.21
C GLU A 644 36.17 -0.56 -5.64
N LYS A 645 36.41 0.45 -6.48
CA LYS A 645 36.53 1.87 -6.06
C LYS A 645 35.23 2.43 -5.48
N ASP A 646 34.09 2.10 -6.07
CA ASP A 646 32.82 2.68 -5.63
C ASP A 646 32.18 1.88 -4.48
N PHE A 647 32.48 0.58 -4.35
CA PHE A 647 31.59 -0.32 -3.59
C PHE A 647 32.24 -1.34 -2.65
N GLY A 648 33.58 -1.48 -2.63
CA GLY A 648 34.32 -2.20 -1.59
C GLY A 648 33.80 -3.60 -1.24
N ILE A 649 33.91 -4.58 -2.14
CA ILE A 649 33.48 -5.98 -1.91
C ILE A 649 34.58 -6.76 -1.15
N TYR A 650 34.86 -6.37 0.09
CA TYR A 650 35.61 -7.20 1.03
C TYR A 650 34.62 -7.90 1.98
N CYS A 651 34.72 -9.23 2.08
CA CYS A 651 33.94 -10.14 2.96
C CYS A 651 32.58 -10.64 2.46
N ILE A 652 32.58 -11.58 1.52
CA ILE A 652 31.52 -12.61 1.44
C ILE A 652 32.00 -13.80 2.30
N ASP A 653 31.78 -13.73 3.61
CA ASP A 653 32.06 -14.88 4.48
C ASP A 653 31.09 -16.04 4.18
N ASN A 654 31.51 -17.28 4.45
CA ASN A 654 30.73 -18.51 4.29
C ASN A 654 29.46 -18.57 5.17
N THR A 655 29.12 -17.51 5.89
CA THR A 655 28.05 -17.45 6.88
C THR A 655 26.70 -17.02 6.31
N PHE A 656 26.57 -16.88 4.99
CA PHE A 656 25.30 -16.63 4.29
C PHE A 656 24.38 -17.87 4.28
N SER A 657 24.20 -18.53 5.43
CA SER A 657 23.19 -19.56 5.61
C SER A 657 21.82 -18.88 5.67
N THR A 658 21.00 -19.11 4.66
CA THR A 658 19.63 -18.59 4.65
C THR A 658 18.79 -19.36 5.65
N GLU A 659 17.82 -18.68 6.25
CA GLU A 659 16.84 -19.32 7.14
C GLU A 659 16.00 -20.39 6.41
N TRP A 660 15.95 -20.33 5.07
CA TRP A 660 15.29 -21.29 4.20
C TRP A 660 15.87 -22.69 4.30
N ASP A 661 17.19 -22.84 4.45
CA ASP A 661 17.80 -24.16 4.65
C ASP A 661 17.18 -24.87 5.86
N LYS A 662 17.22 -24.18 7.01
CA LYS A 662 16.87 -24.75 8.31
C LYS A 662 15.37 -24.86 8.54
N ASN A 663 14.60 -23.89 8.07
CA ASN A 663 13.17 -23.78 8.38
C ASN A 663 12.27 -24.29 7.25
N PHE A 664 12.84 -24.69 6.11
CA PHE A 664 12.08 -25.23 4.97
C PHE A 664 12.73 -26.51 4.41
N TYR A 665 13.98 -26.45 3.92
CA TYR A 665 14.58 -27.59 3.21
C TYR A 665 14.92 -28.79 4.09
N ASP A 666 15.34 -28.60 5.34
CA ASP A 666 15.64 -29.69 6.29
C ASP A 666 14.45 -30.64 6.48
N TYR A 667 13.23 -30.12 6.39
CA TYR A 667 11.98 -30.89 6.54
C TYR A 667 11.56 -31.64 5.28
N LEU A 668 12.15 -31.30 4.13
CA LEU A 668 11.92 -31.98 2.86
C LEU A 668 12.91 -33.12 2.61
N GLN A 669 14.05 -33.14 3.31
CA GLN A 669 15.14 -34.11 3.10
C GLN A 669 14.69 -35.57 3.17
N GLY A 670 13.69 -35.86 4.02
CA GLY A 670 13.16 -37.21 4.21
C GLY A 670 12.22 -37.70 3.11
N ASP A 671 11.83 -36.86 2.14
CA ASP A 671 10.94 -37.25 1.04
C ASP A 671 11.75 -37.54 -0.24
N PRO A 672 11.54 -38.68 -0.93
CA PRO A 672 12.30 -39.05 -2.12
C PRO A 672 12.16 -38.03 -3.27
N ARG A 673 11.01 -37.34 -3.38
CA ARG A 673 10.79 -36.33 -4.42
C ARG A 673 11.72 -35.13 -4.27
N HIS A 674 12.11 -34.79 -3.04
CA HIS A 674 13.10 -33.73 -2.80
C HIS A 674 14.44 -34.03 -3.49
N GLN A 675 14.90 -35.27 -3.37
CA GLN A 675 16.16 -35.72 -3.98
C GLN A 675 16.06 -35.74 -5.51
N GLU A 676 14.91 -36.16 -6.05
CA GLU A 676 14.63 -36.09 -7.48
C GLU A 676 14.68 -34.65 -8.00
N HIS A 677 13.96 -33.72 -7.35
CA HIS A 677 13.97 -32.30 -7.70
C HIS A 677 15.38 -31.70 -7.62
N LYS A 678 16.17 -32.08 -6.61
CA LYS A 678 17.56 -31.63 -6.45
C LYS A 678 18.45 -32.13 -7.58
N LYS A 679 18.29 -33.39 -8.00
CA LYS A 679 19.04 -33.97 -9.12
C LYS A 679 18.69 -33.30 -10.45
N GLN A 680 17.40 -33.07 -10.70
CA GLN A 680 16.93 -32.34 -11.88
C GLN A 680 17.51 -30.92 -11.91
N PHE A 681 17.45 -30.21 -10.78
CA PHE A 681 17.99 -28.86 -10.68
C PHE A 681 19.50 -28.77 -10.85
N GLN A 682 20.25 -29.77 -10.38
CA GLN A 682 21.69 -29.83 -10.64
C GLN A 682 21.99 -29.92 -12.15
N GLY A 683 21.15 -30.61 -12.93
CA GLY A 683 21.24 -30.61 -14.38
C GLY A 683 21.10 -29.21 -14.97
N ILE A 684 20.11 -28.44 -14.49
CA ILE A 684 19.88 -27.04 -14.90
C ILE A 684 21.09 -26.16 -14.53
N LEU A 685 21.60 -26.25 -13.30
CA LEU A 685 22.74 -25.46 -12.83
C LEU A 685 24.05 -25.75 -13.57
N ASN A 686 24.22 -26.97 -14.08
CA ASN A 686 25.41 -27.38 -14.82
C ASN A 686 25.44 -26.83 -16.25
N SER A 687 24.33 -26.29 -16.77
CA SER A 687 24.37 -25.54 -18.04
C SER A 687 25.23 -24.29 -17.88
N ILE A 688 26.17 -24.07 -18.81
CA ILE A 688 27.19 -23.01 -18.69
C ILE A 688 26.61 -21.63 -18.99
N ASP A 689 25.57 -21.57 -19.81
CA ASP A 689 25.13 -20.35 -20.48
C ASP A 689 24.69 -19.24 -19.52
N TRP A 690 24.04 -19.57 -18.41
CA TRP A 690 23.50 -18.55 -17.51
C TRP A 690 24.53 -17.92 -16.57
N LYS A 691 25.66 -18.60 -16.29
CA LYS A 691 26.67 -18.12 -15.34
C LYS A 691 27.29 -16.81 -15.82
N ASN A 692 27.69 -16.78 -17.09
CA ASN A 692 28.26 -15.59 -17.73
C ASN A 692 27.23 -14.46 -17.78
N ILE A 693 25.95 -14.76 -18.00
CA ILE A 693 24.91 -13.73 -18.09
C ILE A 693 24.70 -13.07 -16.74
N ILE A 694 24.63 -13.85 -15.65
CA ILE A 694 24.46 -13.29 -14.31
C ILE A 694 25.63 -12.36 -13.94
N LEU A 695 26.85 -12.74 -14.31
CA LEU A 695 28.04 -11.88 -14.16
C LEU A 695 27.98 -10.61 -15.02
N THR A 696 27.31 -10.65 -16.16
CA THR A 696 27.09 -9.45 -16.99
C THR A 696 25.83 -8.66 -16.63
N SER A 697 24.92 -9.23 -15.83
CA SER A 697 23.65 -8.60 -15.47
C SER A 697 23.89 -7.48 -14.45
N ARG A 698 24.03 -6.26 -14.97
CA ARG A 698 24.20 -5.05 -14.15
C ARG A 698 23.08 -4.88 -13.12
N VAL A 699 21.85 -5.25 -13.48
CA VAL A 699 20.67 -5.11 -12.61
C VAL A 699 20.78 -6.06 -11.42
N PHE A 700 21.02 -7.35 -11.67
CA PHE A 700 21.19 -8.33 -10.61
C PHE A 700 22.39 -7.99 -9.72
N LEU A 701 23.53 -7.62 -10.31
CA LEU A 701 24.73 -7.24 -9.57
C LEU A 701 24.53 -5.98 -8.72
N LYS A 702 23.89 -4.94 -9.26
CA LYS A 702 23.56 -3.72 -8.51
C LYS A 702 22.61 -4.02 -7.35
N TRP A 703 21.61 -4.87 -7.58
CA TRP A 703 20.73 -5.33 -6.51
C TRP A 703 21.49 -6.11 -5.44
N PHE A 704 22.32 -7.06 -5.84
CA PHE A 704 23.11 -7.90 -4.94
C PHE A 704 24.07 -7.06 -4.10
N GLN A 705 24.66 -6.04 -4.70
CA GLN A 705 25.51 -5.07 -4.05
C GLN A 705 24.76 -4.19 -3.05
N LEU A 706 23.58 -3.65 -3.42
CA LEU A 706 22.73 -2.91 -2.48
C LEU A 706 22.38 -3.77 -1.27
N MET A 707 22.08 -5.06 -1.51
CA MET A 707 21.83 -6.04 -0.48
C MET A 707 23.06 -6.24 0.43
N LEU A 708 24.25 -6.47 -0.14
CA LEU A 708 25.48 -6.62 0.63
C LEU A 708 25.83 -5.37 1.44
N ASN A 709 25.65 -4.17 0.87
CA ASN A 709 25.88 -2.91 1.57
C ASN A 709 24.92 -2.73 2.74
N HIS A 710 23.67 -3.16 2.57
CA HIS A 710 22.70 -3.20 3.65
C HIS A 710 23.09 -4.21 4.72
N TYR A 711 23.58 -5.39 4.33
CA TYR A 711 24.12 -6.40 5.25
C TYR A 711 25.31 -5.88 6.07
N LYS A 712 26.25 -5.15 5.44
CA LYS A 712 27.39 -4.54 6.12
C LYS A 712 27.00 -3.45 7.11
N LYS A 713 26.01 -2.62 6.74
CA LYS A 713 25.49 -1.54 7.60
C LYS A 713 24.65 -2.08 8.76
N ALA A 714 24.00 -3.22 8.57
CA ALA A 714 23.36 -3.97 9.65
C ALA A 714 24.45 -4.48 10.60
N LYS A 715 24.71 -3.74 11.69
CA LYS A 715 25.68 -4.09 12.75
C LYS A 715 25.45 -5.48 13.37
N HIS A 716 24.31 -6.11 13.08
CA HIS A 716 23.97 -7.46 13.52
C HIS A 716 23.26 -8.26 12.40
N PRO A 717 23.59 -9.54 12.17
CA PRO A 717 22.87 -10.44 11.25
C PRO A 717 21.34 -10.48 11.43
N TYR A 718 20.82 -10.12 12.62
CA TYR A 718 19.40 -10.10 12.95
C TYR A 718 18.65 -8.90 12.37
N ASP A 719 19.34 -7.80 12.05
CA ASP A 719 18.70 -6.62 11.45
C ASP A 719 18.25 -6.87 10.00
N MET A 720 18.82 -7.88 9.33
CA MET A 720 18.44 -8.24 7.95
C MET A 720 17.05 -8.86 7.85
N CYS A 721 16.74 -9.90 8.64
CA CYS A 721 15.49 -10.67 8.50
C CYS A 721 14.23 -9.81 8.67
N LEU A 722 14.37 -8.69 9.38
CA LEU A 722 13.33 -7.69 9.64
C LEU A 722 13.12 -6.67 8.51
N THR A 723 14.15 -6.37 7.71
CA THR A 723 14.07 -5.36 6.64
C THR A 723 13.52 -5.90 5.32
N TRP A 724 13.52 -7.21 5.12
CA TRP A 724 13.21 -7.82 3.82
C TRP A 724 11.75 -7.71 3.37
N SER A 725 10.77 -7.65 4.29
CA SER A 725 9.39 -7.34 3.91
C SER A 725 9.26 -5.96 3.25
N GLY A 726 10.26 -5.08 3.39
CA GLY A 726 10.25 -3.67 2.96
C GLY A 726 11.07 -3.39 1.73
N PHE A 727 11.88 -4.36 1.33
CA PHE A 727 12.46 -4.35 0.00
C PHE A 727 11.39 -4.59 -1.07
N SER A 728 10.17 -5.05 -0.73
CA SER A 728 8.99 -5.03 -1.63
C SER A 728 8.80 -3.68 -2.34
N TRP A 729 9.16 -2.56 -1.70
CA TRP A 729 9.12 -1.21 -2.28
C TRP A 729 10.34 -0.88 -3.17
N LEU A 730 11.51 -1.45 -2.89
CA LEU A 730 12.70 -1.35 -3.76
C LEU A 730 12.54 -2.16 -5.07
N PHE A 731 11.65 -3.14 -5.10
CA PHE A 731 11.26 -3.86 -6.33
C PHE A 731 10.33 -3.04 -7.24
N ASN A 732 9.99 -1.79 -6.89
CA ASN A 732 9.46 -0.83 -7.83
C ASN A 732 10.61 -0.30 -8.70
N PHE A 733 11.16 -1.18 -9.57
CA PHE A 733 12.37 -0.97 -10.37
C PHE A 733 12.35 0.32 -11.21
N ASN A 734 11.16 0.86 -11.52
CA ASN A 734 10.98 2.15 -12.18
C ASN A 734 11.61 3.32 -11.40
N GLN A 735 11.70 3.26 -10.06
CA GLN A 735 12.39 4.28 -9.25
C GLN A 735 13.91 4.09 -9.24
N VAL A 736 14.41 2.85 -9.24
CA VAL A 736 15.85 2.54 -9.25
C VAL A 736 16.49 2.92 -10.61
N PHE A 737 15.76 2.76 -11.71
CA PHE A 737 16.18 3.27 -13.03
C PHE A 737 16.11 4.79 -13.12
N ALA A 738 15.07 5.44 -12.57
CA ALA A 738 14.96 6.91 -12.59
C ALA A 738 16.11 7.60 -11.85
N VAL A 739 16.60 7.02 -10.76
CA VAL A 739 17.78 7.52 -10.02
C VAL A 739 19.09 7.13 -10.71
N GLY A 740 19.14 5.99 -11.40
CA GLY A 740 20.31 5.56 -12.19
C GLY A 740 20.56 6.46 -13.40
N ASP A 741 19.52 6.79 -14.17
CA ASP A 741 19.63 7.64 -15.36
C ASP A 741 19.99 9.11 -15.05
N GLN A 742 19.71 9.58 -13.83
CA GLN A 742 20.11 10.92 -13.36
C GLN A 742 21.54 10.99 -12.83
N ILE A 743 22.16 9.85 -12.51
CA ILE A 743 23.56 9.78 -12.07
C ILE A 743 24.49 9.53 -13.27
N PHE A 744 23.96 8.95 -14.36
CA PHE A 744 24.71 8.65 -15.58
C PHE A 744 24.61 9.74 -16.68
N LYS A 745 23.66 10.66 -16.57
CA LYS A 745 23.65 11.92 -17.34
C LYS A 745 24.27 13.03 -16.51
#